data_AF-A0A822L6B5-F1
#
_entry.id   AF-A0A822L6B5-F1
#
_cell.length_a   1.000
_cell.length_b   1.000
_cell.length_c   1.000
_cell.angle_alpha   90.00
_cell.angle_beta   90.00
_cell.angle_gamma   90.00
#
_symmetry.space_group_name_H-M   'P 1'
#
loop_
_entity.id
_entity.type
_entity.pdbx_description
1 polymer ?
#
loop_
_entity_poly.entity_id
_entity_poly.type
_entity_poly.pdbx_seq_one_letter_code
_entity_poly.pdbx_strand_id
1 'polypeptide(L)'
;MTHEKLSPNEQMNERILTILSAYFQQRGSFLAQVIRADLQSLGSNFKPSDIPNNGKSPAHSFSAPTLENPTIKPPVMIDSAPGKSVPTEANQPPANLETQLIVLVAQKTGFPENTIHLGARLLDDLNLDSIKGGELIADFAKQCSVAGKVDPTTLANASLQEILEAVREVMPTSMEPSTPNPVVTTESRKDVQTISRLLLELVAGKTGFPIDSLSLQSRLLDDLNLDSIKTAELVAEAAKQLGVAGQLDPAQFANAPLSEIAEILAKHSQSLGTDNPSPVPTAPSLASSSSPWVRNFVVEYSPEEAIELPAEERENWETANLFAYDNWPEARILIVAESEETDWVQMLEKHWQDKGAMVEKITYEEMAWQGGIQNPKYTHFLGILPQKARGDVDSSARLLRAMSRLRAIATPLSAKQLEREYVTVAYLQFGGGHFGRLPGMSNLEQCGTMGFAASLHLERADLKVRVIDLPNQNPSPALTETIIGEIGRKEAYLAVGYDEQSIRRLPRPKVQDRTQYASRSLSWSTEDVVFITGGAKGITAECAIAFARLTGVKTALVGRSPHPQDDPLDASAREIAQTLRAFAEERLICRYYSCDVTDAIAVRELVTRVRQELGPITGVIHGSALNKPRRVENSTLGEAKSEVAPKVLGVLNLMEALEEMPPRLFVGFSSISAVLGLPGNTWYGFSNESLDLLLRNFGERHPETSVLAIAFSVWSEVGMGARMGTVRNLNRMGIEAMPTEDGVNRFLELMFKDPGDSQVVVTSKLGGVETMRRGFDTWRTHRYEPPASFSFIENIHTIELGVEVGFRTRLTLTQDSYVRDHIYNGSYLFPTVFGLEAMAQAAFYVSQKTAFSRLRLQDIRLERPIVVDPEQGVEIEIWARVLEKKSPLEPLQVRAEIRTERTGFTIAHFAATLILDDQSAEVPLSTVTVPDQPLDLDPKQDLYGWLLFQGTRFQRLKNVYRLNSKEFLFSTQVGGERTEKETFDRADGPFLLGDPYYRDSLLQSVQPIIPQDICLPIRIDRIDLYQIPRNQSCFGLAINEGREGKEYRTTVTAVNEQGEVLETLEGYQLRILEHRGDNPTAEEIANPGQRDERRLQEQLKQSAEAFGIDAPTLALTYQPGLQNLPSSERRQQEVPLFAKTVGNFLNPS
;
A
#
# COMPACT_ATOMS: atom_id res chain seq x y z
N MET A 1 9.03 -68.47 55.93
CA MET A 1 9.10 -67.79 57.24
C MET A 1 9.82 -66.48 56.97
N THR A 2 9.33 -65.28 57.26
CA THR A 2 8.12 -64.74 57.91
C THR A 2 8.28 -63.23 57.76
N HIS A 3 7.19 -62.51 57.45
CA HIS A 3 6.85 -61.10 57.77
C HIS A 3 7.95 -60.00 57.64
N GLU A 4 7.70 -58.86 57.00
CA GLU A 4 6.65 -57.89 57.36
C GLU A 4 6.11 -57.14 56.14
N LYS A 5 4.78 -57.00 56.07
CA LYS A 5 4.11 -56.06 55.17
C LYS A 5 4.19 -54.68 55.81
N LEU A 6 4.91 -53.76 55.16
CA LEU A 6 4.91 -52.33 55.48
C LEU A 6 3.46 -51.80 55.49
N SER A 7 3.17 -50.89 56.42
CA SER A 7 1.86 -50.25 56.53
C SER A 7 1.55 -49.38 55.30
N PRO A 8 0.27 -49.10 54.98
CA PRO A 8 -0.09 -48.24 53.85
C PRO A 8 0.56 -46.85 53.87
N ASN A 9 0.86 -46.32 55.05
CA ASN A 9 1.56 -45.03 55.21
C ASN A 9 3.05 -45.11 54.87
N GLU A 10 3.71 -46.25 55.08
CA GLU A 10 5.13 -46.43 54.74
C GLU A 10 5.33 -46.62 53.24
N GLN A 11 4.41 -47.32 52.55
CA GLN A 11 4.40 -47.41 51.08
C GLN A 11 4.09 -46.06 50.42
N MET A 12 3.29 -45.20 51.06
CA MET A 12 3.03 -43.84 50.57
C MET A 12 4.24 -42.92 50.77
N ASN A 13 4.94 -43.02 51.90
CA ASN A 13 6.16 -42.27 52.15
C ASN A 13 7.32 -42.69 51.22
N GLU A 14 7.49 -43.98 50.91
CA GLU A 14 8.46 -44.43 49.91
C GLU A 14 8.13 -43.92 48.49
N ARG A 15 6.84 -43.88 48.12
CA ARG A 15 6.40 -43.29 46.84
C ARG A 15 6.65 -41.78 46.80
N ILE A 16 6.37 -41.04 47.87
CA ILE A 16 6.63 -39.60 47.96
C ILE A 16 8.14 -39.32 47.90
N LEU A 17 8.96 -40.10 48.60
CA LEU A 17 10.43 -39.98 48.55
C LEU A 17 10.99 -40.32 47.17
N THR A 18 10.41 -41.30 46.47
CA THR A 18 10.81 -41.65 45.10
C THR A 18 10.42 -40.56 44.10
N ILE A 19 9.23 -39.96 44.25
CA ILE A 19 8.76 -38.84 43.42
C ILE A 19 9.58 -37.57 43.68
N LEU A 20 9.88 -37.26 44.94
CA LEU A 20 10.74 -36.13 45.30
C LEU A 20 12.18 -36.35 44.83
N SER A 21 12.73 -37.56 44.95
CA SER A 21 14.06 -37.91 44.43
C SER A 21 14.14 -37.79 42.91
N ALA A 22 13.11 -38.23 42.17
CA ALA A 22 13.01 -38.05 40.72
C ALA A 22 12.84 -36.57 40.33
N TYR A 23 12.06 -35.80 41.09
CA TYR A 23 11.88 -34.35 40.91
C TYR A 23 13.18 -33.57 41.16
N PHE A 24 13.95 -33.91 42.20
CA PHE A 24 15.24 -33.31 42.50
C PHE A 24 16.35 -33.77 41.53
N GLN A 25 16.29 -34.99 41.01
CA GLN A 25 17.19 -35.46 39.94
C GLN A 25 16.97 -34.74 38.60
N GLN A 26 15.74 -34.36 38.27
CA GLN A 26 15.46 -33.62 37.03
C GLN A 26 15.69 -32.09 37.14
N ARG A 27 15.55 -31.48 38.32
CA ARG A 27 15.70 -30.01 38.50
C ARG A 27 16.95 -29.57 39.27
N GLY A 28 17.81 -30.50 39.67
CA GLY A 28 18.99 -30.22 40.50
C GLY A 28 20.00 -29.23 39.87
N SER A 29 20.13 -29.20 38.54
CA SER A 29 21.03 -28.27 37.84
C SER A 29 20.52 -26.83 37.83
N PHE A 30 19.21 -26.62 37.73
CA PHE A 30 18.57 -25.30 37.75
C PHE A 30 18.58 -24.70 39.16
N LEU A 31 18.22 -25.48 40.19
CA LEU A 31 18.29 -25.04 41.58
C LEU A 31 19.74 -24.74 42.04
N ALA A 32 20.73 -25.49 41.56
CA ALA A 32 22.13 -25.20 41.84
C ALA A 32 22.64 -23.91 41.15
N GLN A 33 22.07 -23.53 40.01
CA GLN A 33 22.38 -22.27 39.32
C GLN A 33 21.68 -21.08 39.98
N VAL A 34 20.44 -21.23 40.43
CA VAL A 34 19.70 -20.20 41.19
C VAL A 34 20.38 -19.95 42.55
N ILE A 35 20.76 -21.02 43.27
CA ILE A 35 21.50 -20.88 44.54
C ILE A 35 22.89 -20.28 44.32
N ARG A 36 23.56 -20.55 43.18
CA ARG A 36 24.83 -19.88 42.81
C ARG A 36 24.65 -18.40 42.50
N ALA A 37 23.56 -18.02 41.84
CA ALA A 37 23.25 -16.63 41.54
C ALA A 37 22.91 -15.84 42.82
N ASP A 38 22.12 -16.44 43.72
CA ASP A 38 21.78 -15.83 45.01
C ASP A 38 22.99 -15.72 45.95
N LEU A 39 23.90 -16.71 45.97
CA LEU A 39 25.14 -16.66 46.76
C LEU A 39 26.19 -15.68 46.20
N GLN A 40 26.10 -15.28 44.93
CA GLN A 40 26.94 -14.21 44.36
C GLN A 40 26.40 -12.80 44.68
N SER A 41 25.13 -12.67 45.08
CA SER A 41 24.49 -11.40 45.44
C SER A 41 24.71 -10.97 46.91
N LEU A 42 25.27 -11.85 47.74
CA LEU A 42 25.55 -11.59 49.16
C LEU A 42 27.07 -11.46 49.39
N GLY A 43 27.56 -10.22 49.36
CA GLY A 43 28.98 -9.90 49.42
C GLY A 43 29.68 -10.16 50.77
N SER A 44 30.88 -10.73 50.65
CA SER A 44 32.09 -10.54 51.47
C SER A 44 32.10 -10.97 52.94
N ASN A 45 32.55 -12.21 53.19
CA ASN A 45 33.66 -12.51 54.10
C ASN A 45 33.98 -14.01 54.10
N PHE A 46 34.80 -14.49 53.16
CA PHE A 46 35.52 -15.76 53.30
C PHE A 46 36.88 -15.66 52.61
N LYS A 47 37.96 -15.87 53.37
CA LYS A 47 39.34 -15.79 52.87
C LYS A 47 39.81 -17.16 52.35
N PRO A 48 40.54 -17.21 51.23
CA PRO A 48 40.97 -18.46 50.60
C PRO A 48 42.32 -18.89 51.16
N SER A 49 42.35 -19.76 52.18
CA SER A 49 43.62 -20.29 52.70
C SER A 49 43.63 -21.72 53.25
N ASP A 50 42.51 -22.47 53.24
CA ASP A 50 42.48 -23.82 53.85
C ASP A 50 42.16 -24.96 52.86
N ILE A 51 42.69 -24.91 51.64
CA ILE A 51 42.71 -26.09 50.74
C ILE A 51 44.14 -26.63 50.66
N PRO A 52 44.42 -27.82 51.23
CA PRO A 52 45.67 -28.51 50.97
C PRO A 52 45.69 -29.11 49.56
N ASN A 53 46.74 -28.73 48.84
CA ASN A 53 47.13 -29.18 47.51
C ASN A 53 47.91 -30.51 47.60
N ASN A 54 47.61 -31.46 46.70
CA ASN A 54 48.48 -32.53 46.16
C ASN A 54 47.56 -33.45 45.32
N GLY A 55 47.70 -33.70 44.01
CA GLY A 55 48.82 -33.57 43.10
C GLY A 55 49.22 -34.96 42.58
N LYS A 56 48.83 -35.30 41.32
CA LYS A 56 49.65 -35.91 40.25
C LYS A 56 48.84 -36.70 39.17
N SER A 57 49.02 -36.23 37.93
CA SER A 57 48.85 -36.80 36.57
C SER A 57 49.37 -38.26 36.38
N PRO A 58 49.09 -39.00 35.27
CA PRO A 58 49.02 -38.50 33.88
C PRO A 58 47.97 -39.06 32.90
N ALA A 59 47.97 -38.39 31.74
CA ALA A 59 47.09 -38.49 30.58
C ALA A 59 47.52 -39.54 29.54
N HIS A 60 46.56 -39.99 28.72
CA HIS A 60 46.82 -40.44 27.35
C HIS A 60 45.67 -40.06 26.40
N SER A 61 46.10 -39.56 25.24
CA SER A 61 45.38 -39.22 24.00
C SER A 61 45.77 -40.21 22.89
N PHE A 62 44.93 -40.45 21.89
CA PHE A 62 45.36 -40.87 20.55
C PHE A 62 44.45 -40.33 19.43
N SER A 63 45.03 -40.23 18.24
CA SER A 63 44.78 -39.27 17.14
C SER A 63 44.35 -39.93 15.80
N ALA A 64 44.06 -39.09 14.79
CA ALA A 64 43.64 -39.32 13.37
C ALA A 64 44.62 -40.17 12.48
N PRO A 65 44.48 -40.40 11.12
CA PRO A 65 44.32 -39.39 10.02
C PRO A 65 43.72 -39.86 8.63
N THR A 66 43.98 -39.04 7.59
CA THR A 66 43.45 -38.86 6.20
C THR A 66 44.35 -39.37 5.04
N LEU A 67 43.90 -39.22 3.76
CA LEU A 67 44.59 -39.23 2.41
C LEU A 67 44.63 -40.59 1.65
N GLU A 68 44.59 -40.77 0.31
CA GLU A 68 44.65 -39.92 -0.91
C GLU A 68 44.15 -40.69 -2.17
N ASN A 69 44.01 -40.01 -3.33
CA ASN A 69 43.54 -40.46 -4.67
C ASN A 69 44.57 -41.33 -5.45
N PRO A 70 44.24 -42.06 -6.55
CA PRO A 70 44.40 -41.48 -7.92
C PRO A 70 43.48 -42.00 -9.07
N THR A 71 43.52 -41.24 -10.17
CA THR A 71 42.92 -41.32 -11.53
C THR A 71 43.28 -42.53 -12.43
N ILE A 72 42.42 -42.85 -13.44
CA ILE A 72 42.71 -43.11 -14.89
C ILE A 72 41.39 -43.45 -15.69
N LYS A 73 41.24 -42.94 -16.93
CA LYS A 73 40.28 -43.30 -18.04
C LYS A 73 41.11 -43.86 -19.25
N PRO A 74 40.55 -44.24 -20.42
CA PRO A 74 39.55 -45.26 -20.89
C PRO A 74 40.24 -46.28 -21.89
N PRO A 75 39.62 -47.15 -22.75
CA PRO A 75 38.87 -46.80 -24.01
C PRO A 75 37.75 -47.83 -24.49
N VAL A 76 36.67 -47.42 -25.20
CA VAL A 76 36.35 -47.49 -26.67
C VAL A 76 35.74 -48.81 -27.26
N MET A 77 34.47 -48.69 -27.74
CA MET A 77 33.74 -49.20 -28.95
C MET A 77 33.64 -50.73 -29.29
N ILE A 78 32.66 -51.29 -30.04
CA ILE A 78 32.08 -50.95 -31.37
C ILE A 78 30.70 -51.68 -31.64
N ASP A 79 29.80 -50.95 -32.35
CA ASP A 79 28.69 -51.27 -33.30
C ASP A 79 27.88 -52.58 -33.35
N SER A 80 26.57 -52.46 -33.60
CA SER A 80 25.99 -52.58 -34.97
C SER A 80 24.45 -52.46 -35.04
N ALA A 81 23.97 -51.65 -35.99
CA ALA A 81 22.66 -51.76 -36.67
C ALA A 81 22.87 -52.56 -38.00
N PRO A 82 21.87 -52.92 -38.86
CA PRO A 82 20.52 -52.34 -39.06
C PRO A 82 19.37 -53.32 -39.48
N GLY A 83 18.14 -52.82 -39.64
CA GLY A 83 17.07 -53.53 -40.38
C GLY A 83 15.68 -52.86 -40.35
N LYS A 84 15.17 -52.45 -41.52
CA LYS A 84 13.86 -51.80 -41.75
C LYS A 84 12.68 -52.79 -41.79
N SER A 85 11.49 -52.38 -41.31
CA SER A 85 10.19 -52.31 -42.03
C SER A 85 8.95 -52.55 -41.13
N VAL A 86 7.97 -51.66 -41.32
CA VAL A 86 6.55 -51.60 -40.85
C VAL A 86 5.67 -52.43 -41.83
N PRO A 87 4.37 -52.83 -41.62
CA PRO A 87 3.35 -52.47 -40.58
C PRO A 87 2.56 -53.64 -39.95
N THR A 88 1.81 -53.41 -38.86
CA THR A 88 0.36 -53.74 -38.78
C THR A 88 -0.34 -52.99 -37.64
N GLU A 89 -1.45 -52.32 -37.94
CA GLU A 89 -2.40 -51.73 -37.00
C GLU A 89 -3.13 -52.78 -36.14
N ALA A 90 -3.37 -52.49 -34.86
CA ALA A 90 -4.64 -52.77 -34.16
C ALA A 90 -4.69 -52.17 -32.73
N ASN A 91 -5.53 -51.14 -32.55
CA ASN A 91 -6.39 -50.81 -31.39
C ASN A 91 -6.01 -51.19 -29.94
N GLN A 92 -5.67 -50.19 -29.10
CA GLN A 92 -6.33 -49.78 -27.82
C GLN A 92 -5.54 -48.61 -27.13
N PRO A 93 -6.12 -47.83 -26.19
CA PRO A 93 -5.91 -46.37 -26.04
C PRO A 93 -4.66 -45.96 -25.22
N PRO A 94 -4.11 -44.73 -25.35
CA PRO A 94 -3.13 -44.22 -24.42
C PRO A 94 -3.84 -43.40 -23.33
N ALA A 95 -3.83 -43.87 -22.09
CA ALA A 95 -4.20 -43.04 -20.94
C ALA A 95 -3.06 -43.05 -19.92
N ASN A 96 -1.89 -42.58 -20.34
CA ASN A 96 -0.87 -42.11 -19.39
C ASN A 96 -0.33 -40.76 -19.89
N LEU A 97 -0.65 -39.69 -19.17
CA LEU A 97 -0.21 -38.31 -19.44
C LEU A 97 1.31 -38.20 -19.55
N GLU A 98 2.01 -39.05 -18.82
CA GLU A 98 3.47 -39.14 -18.83
C GLU A 98 4.02 -39.47 -20.22
N THR A 99 3.43 -40.48 -20.87
CA THR A 99 3.82 -40.91 -22.21
C THR A 99 3.52 -39.82 -23.24
N GLN A 100 2.43 -39.08 -23.09
CA GLN A 100 2.09 -37.97 -23.98
C GLN A 100 3.10 -36.82 -23.90
N LEU A 101 3.54 -36.46 -22.68
CA LEU A 101 4.54 -35.41 -22.49
C LEU A 101 5.90 -35.82 -23.09
N ILE A 102 6.35 -37.06 -22.85
CA ILE A 102 7.63 -37.56 -23.38
C ILE A 102 7.62 -37.58 -24.92
N VAL A 103 6.52 -38.02 -25.54
CA VAL A 103 6.35 -38.02 -27.01
C VAL A 103 6.39 -36.59 -27.56
N LEU A 104 5.73 -35.64 -26.90
CA LEU A 104 5.71 -34.24 -27.33
C LEU A 104 7.10 -33.59 -27.23
N VAL A 105 7.84 -33.89 -26.16
CA VAL A 105 9.22 -33.45 -25.96
C VAL A 105 10.13 -34.04 -27.03
N ALA A 106 10.03 -35.34 -27.32
CA ALA A 106 10.80 -36.00 -28.37
C ALA A 106 10.56 -35.36 -29.75
N GLN A 107 9.31 -35.01 -30.08
CA GLN A 107 8.96 -34.35 -31.33
C GLN A 107 9.55 -32.93 -31.47
N LYS A 108 9.60 -32.16 -30.38
CA LYS A 108 10.08 -30.77 -30.39
C LYS A 108 11.60 -30.66 -30.27
N THR A 109 12.25 -31.60 -29.60
CA THR A 109 13.70 -31.58 -29.34
C THR A 109 14.51 -32.48 -30.28
N GLY A 110 13.88 -33.53 -30.83
CA GLY A 110 14.55 -34.56 -31.63
C GLY A 110 15.29 -35.63 -30.80
N PHE A 111 15.20 -35.59 -29.45
CA PHE A 111 15.76 -36.64 -28.60
C PHE A 111 14.97 -37.95 -28.74
N PRO A 112 15.64 -39.13 -28.75
CA PRO A 112 14.96 -40.41 -28.65
C PRO A 112 14.12 -40.50 -27.37
N GLU A 113 12.87 -41.00 -27.45
CA GLU A 113 11.95 -41.10 -26.30
C GLU A 113 12.58 -41.85 -25.10
N ASN A 114 13.44 -42.83 -25.36
CA ASN A 114 14.15 -43.61 -24.33
C ASN A 114 15.30 -42.86 -23.63
N THR A 115 15.61 -41.61 -24.03
CA THR A 115 16.63 -40.75 -23.42
C THR A 115 16.04 -39.61 -22.59
N ILE A 116 14.72 -39.37 -22.70
CA ILE A 116 13.99 -38.34 -21.98
C ILE A 116 13.45 -38.96 -20.69
N HIS A 117 13.76 -38.36 -19.54
CA HIS A 117 13.30 -38.80 -18.22
C HIS A 117 12.60 -37.65 -17.49
N LEU A 118 11.73 -37.97 -16.54
CA LEU A 118 10.85 -36.99 -15.90
C LEU A 118 11.56 -35.90 -15.10
N GLY A 119 12.77 -36.18 -14.61
CA GLY A 119 13.60 -35.19 -13.93
C GLY A 119 14.27 -34.17 -14.85
N ALA A 120 14.26 -34.38 -16.18
CA ALA A 120 14.92 -33.49 -17.13
C ALA A 120 14.23 -32.13 -17.21
N ARG A 121 15.01 -31.05 -17.13
CA ARG A 121 14.54 -29.67 -17.24
C ARG A 121 14.54 -29.16 -18.68
N LEU A 122 13.55 -28.32 -18.99
CA LEU A 122 13.34 -27.83 -20.37
C LEU A 122 14.53 -27.01 -20.92
N LEU A 123 15.08 -26.06 -20.16
CA LEU A 123 16.21 -25.25 -20.63
C LEU A 123 17.55 -25.94 -20.33
N ASP A 124 17.71 -26.46 -19.11
CA ASP A 124 19.00 -26.94 -18.62
C ASP A 124 19.42 -28.28 -19.27
N ASP A 125 18.50 -29.24 -19.42
CA ASP A 125 18.81 -30.61 -19.85
C ASP A 125 18.37 -30.91 -21.29
N LEU A 126 17.28 -30.27 -21.74
CA LEU A 126 16.70 -30.46 -23.08
C LEU A 126 17.08 -29.35 -24.07
N ASN A 127 17.85 -28.35 -23.61
CA ASN A 127 18.42 -27.26 -24.40
C ASN A 127 17.40 -26.51 -25.27
N LEU A 128 16.17 -26.36 -24.76
CA LEU A 128 15.15 -25.49 -25.36
C LEU A 128 15.46 -24.03 -25.00
N ASP A 129 15.01 -23.09 -25.83
CA ASP A 129 14.96 -21.68 -25.46
C ASP A 129 13.64 -21.39 -24.72
N SER A 130 13.55 -20.27 -24.00
CA SER A 130 12.38 -19.93 -23.17
C SER A 130 11.08 -19.76 -23.97
N ILE A 131 11.18 -19.51 -25.27
CA ILE A 131 10.04 -19.42 -26.18
C ILE A 131 9.55 -20.83 -26.54
N LYS A 132 10.45 -21.72 -26.98
CA LYS A 132 10.12 -23.11 -27.34
C LYS A 132 9.71 -23.96 -26.15
N GLY A 133 10.30 -23.72 -24.97
CA GLY A 133 9.87 -24.35 -23.71
C GLY A 133 8.42 -23.96 -23.37
N GLY A 134 8.11 -22.66 -23.46
CA GLY A 134 6.75 -22.16 -23.27
C GLY A 134 5.74 -22.70 -24.28
N GLU A 135 6.12 -22.78 -25.56
CA GLU A 135 5.28 -23.38 -26.62
C GLU A 135 5.00 -24.87 -26.35
N LEU A 136 6.00 -25.63 -25.89
CA LEU A 136 5.84 -27.05 -25.54
C LEU A 136 4.83 -27.24 -24.40
N ILE A 137 4.91 -26.42 -23.35
CA ILE A 137 3.96 -26.46 -22.22
C ILE A 137 2.56 -26.06 -22.67
N ALA A 138 2.44 -25.03 -23.51
CA ALA A 138 1.16 -24.59 -24.07
C ALA A 138 0.51 -25.67 -24.95
N ASP A 139 1.29 -26.34 -25.79
CA ASP A 139 0.84 -27.46 -26.62
C ASP A 139 0.39 -28.65 -25.76
N PHE A 140 1.14 -28.98 -24.70
CA PHE A 140 0.78 -30.05 -23.76
C PHE A 140 -0.49 -29.74 -22.97
N ALA A 141 -0.61 -28.53 -22.41
CA ALA A 141 -1.81 -28.08 -21.70
C ALA A 141 -3.05 -28.06 -22.61
N LYS A 142 -2.87 -27.73 -23.89
CA LYS A 142 -3.92 -27.80 -24.91
C LYS A 142 -4.36 -29.23 -25.21
N GLN A 143 -3.42 -30.18 -25.31
CA GLN A 143 -3.74 -31.60 -25.47
C GLN A 143 -4.49 -32.17 -24.25
N CYS A 144 -4.18 -31.67 -23.05
CA CYS A 144 -4.84 -32.07 -21.81
C CYS A 144 -6.15 -31.30 -21.51
N SER A 145 -6.64 -30.46 -22.42
CA SER A 145 -7.86 -29.63 -22.25
C SER A 145 -7.83 -28.68 -21.03
N VAL A 146 -6.64 -28.23 -20.64
CA VAL A 146 -6.40 -27.27 -19.53
C VAL A 146 -5.69 -25.99 -20.00
N ALA A 147 -5.75 -25.70 -21.30
CA ALA A 147 -5.20 -24.47 -21.87
C ALA A 147 -5.79 -23.23 -21.18
N GLY A 148 -4.91 -22.34 -20.71
CA GLY A 148 -5.28 -21.15 -19.94
C GLY A 148 -5.38 -21.35 -18.42
N LYS A 149 -5.26 -22.59 -17.92
CA LYS A 149 -5.18 -22.90 -16.48
C LYS A 149 -3.75 -23.18 -15.99
N VAL A 150 -2.83 -23.47 -16.91
CA VAL A 150 -1.39 -23.62 -16.66
C VAL A 150 -0.68 -22.44 -17.32
N ASP A 151 0.18 -21.73 -16.59
CA ASP A 151 1.00 -20.64 -17.12
C ASP A 151 2.33 -21.19 -17.67
N PRO A 152 2.57 -21.13 -19.00
CA PRO A 152 3.82 -21.62 -19.58
C PRO A 152 5.06 -20.85 -19.11
N THR A 153 4.91 -19.61 -18.64
CA THR A 153 6.04 -18.76 -18.24
C THR A 153 6.58 -19.09 -16.85
N THR A 154 5.74 -19.61 -15.94
CA THR A 154 6.17 -20.08 -14.61
C THR A 154 6.88 -21.42 -14.67
N LEU A 155 6.66 -22.19 -15.74
CA LEU A 155 7.24 -23.51 -15.96
C LEU A 155 8.38 -23.50 -17.01
N ALA A 156 8.87 -22.33 -17.40
CA ALA A 156 9.82 -22.18 -18.52
C ALA A 156 11.13 -22.97 -18.36
N ASN A 157 11.58 -23.27 -17.13
CA ASN A 157 12.69 -24.19 -16.84
C ASN A 157 12.30 -25.35 -15.90
N ALA A 158 11.01 -25.66 -15.80
CA ALA A 158 10.54 -26.76 -14.98
C ALA A 158 11.03 -28.11 -15.53
N SER A 159 11.13 -29.10 -14.64
CA SER A 159 11.27 -30.50 -15.01
C SER A 159 9.96 -31.02 -15.64
N LEU A 160 10.07 -32.07 -16.45
CA LEU A 160 8.89 -32.72 -17.03
C LEU A 160 7.92 -33.23 -15.94
N GLN A 161 8.44 -33.60 -14.76
CA GLN A 161 7.63 -33.99 -13.61
C GLN A 161 6.80 -32.83 -13.04
N GLU A 162 7.41 -31.66 -12.84
CA GLU A 162 6.71 -30.46 -12.36
C GLU A 162 5.63 -30.00 -13.34
N ILE A 163 5.85 -30.17 -14.65
CA ILE A 163 4.84 -29.89 -15.70
C ILE A 163 3.66 -30.87 -15.62
N LEU A 164 3.93 -32.16 -15.37
CA LEU A 164 2.90 -33.19 -15.18
C LEU A 164 2.05 -32.94 -13.92
N GLU A 165 2.67 -32.55 -12.82
CA GLU A 165 1.99 -32.22 -11.57
C GLU A 165 1.11 -30.98 -11.75
N ALA A 166 1.64 -29.91 -12.33
CA ALA A 166 0.89 -28.68 -12.62
C ALA A 166 -0.32 -28.92 -13.53
N VAL A 167 -0.22 -29.83 -14.51
CA VAL A 167 -1.35 -30.21 -15.37
C VAL A 167 -2.35 -31.10 -14.63
N ARG A 168 -1.90 -32.05 -13.81
CA ARG A 168 -2.78 -32.94 -13.03
C ARG A 168 -3.63 -32.18 -12.02
N GLU A 169 -3.10 -31.14 -11.39
CA GLU A 169 -3.83 -30.30 -10.44
C GLU A 169 -5.04 -29.58 -11.06
N VAL A 170 -5.01 -29.31 -12.37
CA VAL A 170 -6.04 -28.54 -13.06
C VAL A 170 -6.94 -29.37 -14.00
N MET A 171 -6.66 -30.68 -14.15
CA MET A 171 -7.46 -31.58 -14.97
C MET A 171 -8.77 -32.00 -14.26
N PRO A 172 -9.93 -31.91 -14.93
CA PRO A 172 -11.21 -32.37 -14.36
C PRO A 172 -11.31 -33.90 -14.33
N THR A 173 -11.66 -34.48 -13.17
CA THR A 173 -12.06 -35.89 -13.04
C THR A 173 -13.43 -36.12 -13.69
N SER A 174 -13.50 -37.04 -14.66
CA SER A 174 -14.73 -37.32 -15.43
C SER A 174 -15.65 -38.32 -14.70
N MET A 175 -16.95 -37.97 -14.67
CA MET A 175 -18.09 -38.62 -14.00
C MET A 175 -18.69 -39.83 -14.76
N GLU A 176 -19.52 -40.64 -14.08
CA GLU A 176 -20.71 -41.30 -14.66
C GLU A 176 -21.82 -41.56 -13.59
N PRO A 177 -23.10 -41.89 -13.94
CA PRO A 177 -24.25 -40.99 -13.72
C PRO A 177 -25.45 -41.60 -12.93
N SER A 178 -26.39 -40.76 -12.43
CA SER A 178 -27.86 -40.82 -12.66
C SER A 178 -28.77 -40.18 -11.56
N THR A 179 -29.60 -39.23 -12.02
CA THR A 179 -30.99 -38.82 -11.71
C THR A 179 -31.57 -38.65 -10.28
N PRO A 180 -32.57 -37.73 -10.10
CA PRO A 180 -32.93 -37.16 -8.81
C PRO A 180 -34.25 -37.72 -8.22
N ASN A 181 -34.32 -37.81 -6.88
CA ASN A 181 -35.49 -37.40 -6.08
C ASN A 181 -35.17 -37.40 -4.56
N PRO A 182 -35.92 -36.62 -3.75
CA PRO A 182 -35.43 -36.03 -2.51
C PRO A 182 -35.66 -36.94 -1.30
N VAL A 183 -34.62 -37.12 -0.46
CA VAL A 183 -34.76 -37.62 0.90
C VAL A 183 -33.81 -36.88 1.84
N VAL A 184 -34.44 -36.08 2.70
CA VAL A 184 -34.11 -35.66 4.07
C VAL A 184 -32.84 -36.27 4.71
N THR A 185 -31.89 -35.37 5.02
CA THR A 185 -30.87 -35.38 6.10
C THR A 185 -30.18 -36.70 6.48
N THR A 186 -29.00 -36.95 5.90
CA THR A 186 -27.98 -37.83 6.52
C THR A 186 -26.51 -37.44 6.27
N GLU A 187 -26.20 -36.50 5.36
CA GLU A 187 -24.80 -36.17 5.01
C GLU A 187 -24.08 -35.29 6.04
N SER A 188 -24.76 -34.36 6.73
CA SER A 188 -24.09 -33.43 7.66
C SER A 188 -23.40 -34.13 8.86
N ARG A 189 -23.82 -35.36 9.19
CA ARG A 189 -23.29 -36.08 10.35
C ARG A 189 -21.95 -36.78 10.06
N LYS A 190 -21.64 -37.08 8.79
CA LYS A 190 -20.38 -37.75 8.39
C LYS A 190 -19.20 -36.76 8.27
N ASP A 191 -19.45 -35.53 7.82
CA ASP A 191 -18.41 -34.48 7.72
C ASP A 191 -17.92 -34.02 9.09
N VAL A 192 -18.86 -33.73 10.01
CA VAL A 192 -18.52 -33.31 11.38
C VAL A 192 -17.77 -34.42 12.13
N GLN A 193 -18.11 -35.70 11.92
CA GLN A 193 -17.39 -36.83 12.52
C GLN A 193 -15.96 -36.98 11.99
N THR A 194 -15.75 -36.73 10.69
CA THR A 194 -14.42 -36.79 10.07
C THR A 194 -13.54 -35.64 10.56
N ILE A 195 -14.09 -34.43 10.64
CA ILE A 195 -13.38 -33.23 11.15
C ILE A 195 -13.11 -33.37 12.66
N SER A 196 -14.07 -33.89 13.42
CA SER A 196 -13.91 -34.17 14.85
C SER A 196 -12.76 -35.15 15.12
N ARG A 197 -12.62 -36.18 14.27
CA ARG A 197 -11.52 -37.15 14.37
C ARG A 197 -10.18 -36.52 14.01
N LEU A 198 -10.12 -35.70 12.96
CA LEU A 198 -8.92 -34.95 12.58
C LEU A 198 -8.45 -34.05 13.72
N LEU A 199 -9.37 -33.31 14.36
CA LEU A 199 -9.05 -32.44 15.49
C LEU A 199 -8.52 -33.24 16.69
N LEU A 200 -9.13 -34.39 17.02
CA LEU A 200 -8.63 -35.27 18.09
C LEU A 200 -7.22 -35.82 17.79
N GLU A 201 -6.94 -36.18 16.54
CA GLU A 201 -5.62 -36.66 16.10
C GLU A 201 -4.55 -35.55 16.17
N LEU A 202 -4.90 -34.33 15.74
CA LEU A 202 -4.01 -33.15 15.84
C LEU A 202 -3.74 -32.75 17.29
N VAL A 203 -4.77 -32.79 18.16
CA VAL A 203 -4.63 -32.53 19.61
C VAL A 203 -3.76 -33.60 20.26
N ALA A 204 -3.98 -34.88 19.98
CA ALA A 204 -3.15 -35.96 20.52
C ALA A 204 -1.69 -35.82 20.10
N GLY A 205 -1.43 -35.46 18.83
CA GLY A 205 -0.08 -35.23 18.32
C GLY A 205 0.65 -34.05 18.98
N LYS A 206 -0.07 -32.99 19.38
CA LYS A 206 0.50 -31.79 20.00
C LYS A 206 0.59 -31.86 21.53
N THR A 207 -0.33 -32.57 22.19
CA THR A 207 -0.41 -32.67 23.66
C THR A 207 0.23 -33.93 24.24
N GLY A 208 0.36 -35.00 23.45
CA GLY A 208 0.85 -36.30 23.90
C GLY A 208 -0.17 -37.14 24.68
N PHE A 209 -1.42 -36.69 24.80
CA PHE A 209 -2.50 -37.48 25.38
C PHE A 209 -2.90 -38.65 24.46
N PRO A 210 -3.19 -39.85 25.01
CA PRO A 210 -3.83 -40.91 24.25
C PRO A 210 -5.16 -40.42 23.66
N ILE A 211 -5.44 -40.70 22.38
CA ILE A 211 -6.71 -40.33 21.72
C ILE A 211 -7.94 -40.76 22.54
N ASP A 212 -7.87 -41.92 23.21
CA ASP A 212 -8.94 -42.46 24.05
C ASP A 212 -9.22 -41.65 25.34
N SER A 213 -8.32 -40.74 25.71
CA SER A 213 -8.46 -39.83 26.87
C SER A 213 -8.99 -38.44 26.52
N LEU A 214 -9.09 -38.14 25.22
CA LEU A 214 -9.57 -36.85 24.70
C LEU A 214 -11.08 -36.91 24.41
N SER A 215 -11.80 -35.85 24.77
CA SER A 215 -13.24 -35.73 24.53
C SER A 215 -13.52 -34.58 23.56
N LEU A 216 -14.57 -34.71 22.74
CA LEU A 216 -15.04 -33.61 21.88
C LEU A 216 -15.63 -32.43 22.67
N GLN A 217 -15.82 -32.60 23.98
CA GLN A 217 -16.22 -31.52 24.90
C GLN A 217 -15.02 -30.83 25.55
N SER A 218 -13.80 -31.34 25.36
CA SER A 218 -12.58 -30.72 25.90
C SER A 218 -12.33 -29.36 25.24
N ARG A 219 -12.05 -28.35 26.06
CA ARG A 219 -11.63 -27.02 25.64
C ARG A 219 -10.11 -26.96 25.51
N LEU A 220 -9.63 -26.29 24.46
CA LEU A 220 -8.21 -26.27 24.12
C LEU A 220 -7.36 -25.56 25.21
N LEU A 221 -7.84 -24.44 25.77
CA LEU A 221 -7.19 -23.75 26.89
C LEU A 221 -7.47 -24.41 28.24
N ASP A 222 -8.73 -24.56 28.64
CA ASP A 222 -9.11 -24.93 30.01
C ASP A 222 -8.84 -26.40 30.37
N ASP A 223 -9.10 -27.35 29.45
CA ASP A 223 -9.05 -28.78 29.75
C ASP A 223 -7.75 -29.45 29.28
N LEU A 224 -7.09 -28.87 28.26
CA LEU A 224 -5.90 -29.43 27.62
C LEU A 224 -4.62 -28.63 27.89
N ASN A 225 -4.72 -27.54 28.67
CA ASN A 225 -3.60 -26.69 29.10
C ASN A 225 -2.71 -26.20 27.93
N LEU A 226 -3.30 -26.02 26.74
CA LEU A 226 -2.59 -25.43 25.61
C LEU A 226 -2.53 -23.91 25.77
N ASP A 227 -1.41 -23.30 25.40
CA ASP A 227 -1.35 -21.84 25.28
C ASP A 227 -2.13 -21.36 24.04
N SER A 228 -2.50 -20.08 24.02
CA SER A 228 -3.30 -19.48 22.96
C SER A 228 -2.62 -19.53 21.58
N ILE A 229 -1.29 -19.61 21.55
CA ILE A 229 -0.47 -19.73 20.34
C ILE A 229 -0.60 -21.13 19.74
N LYS A 230 -0.36 -22.18 20.54
CA LYS A 230 -0.52 -23.59 20.10
C LYS A 230 -1.95 -23.91 19.71
N THR A 231 -2.91 -23.27 20.38
CA THR A 231 -4.32 -23.40 20.06
C THR A 231 -4.64 -22.81 18.68
N ALA A 232 -4.17 -21.59 18.41
CA ALA A 232 -4.30 -20.95 17.11
C ALA A 232 -3.60 -21.73 15.99
N GLU A 233 -2.40 -22.26 16.25
CA GLU A 233 -1.67 -23.13 15.32
C GLU A 233 -2.44 -24.41 14.99
N LEU A 234 -3.04 -25.05 16.00
CA LEU A 234 -3.80 -26.29 15.84
C LEU A 234 -5.04 -26.06 14.96
N VAL A 235 -5.77 -24.98 15.21
CA VAL A 235 -6.95 -24.61 14.42
C VAL A 235 -6.57 -24.17 13.01
N ALA A 236 -5.47 -23.43 12.84
CA ALA A 236 -4.95 -23.03 11.54
C ALA A 236 -4.50 -24.24 10.71
N GLU A 237 -3.84 -25.22 11.34
CA GLU A 237 -3.42 -26.46 10.68
C GLU A 237 -4.65 -27.31 10.27
N ALA A 238 -5.65 -27.43 11.14
CA ALA A 238 -6.91 -28.08 10.81
C ALA A 238 -7.64 -27.38 9.64
N ALA A 239 -7.74 -26.04 9.66
CA ALA A 239 -8.35 -25.24 8.60
C ALA A 239 -7.59 -25.36 7.26
N LYS A 240 -6.26 -25.45 7.32
CA LYS A 240 -5.40 -25.66 6.15
C LYS A 240 -5.59 -27.04 5.52
N GLN A 241 -5.65 -28.09 6.34
CA GLN A 241 -5.91 -29.46 5.86
C GLN A 241 -7.32 -29.64 5.29
N LEU A 242 -8.25 -28.76 5.67
CA LEU A 242 -9.63 -28.72 5.18
C LEU A 242 -9.87 -27.72 4.04
N GLY A 243 -8.84 -26.99 3.58
CA GLY A 243 -8.95 -26.03 2.46
C GLY A 243 -9.73 -24.74 2.78
N VAL A 244 -9.95 -24.42 4.06
CA VAL A 244 -10.67 -23.22 4.53
C VAL A 244 -9.74 -22.19 5.19
N ALA A 245 -8.44 -22.26 4.89
CA ALA A 245 -7.45 -21.33 5.41
C ALA A 245 -7.73 -19.88 4.97
N GLY A 246 -7.64 -18.94 5.91
CA GLY A 246 -7.89 -17.50 5.67
C GLY A 246 -9.35 -17.06 5.79
N GLN A 247 -10.29 -17.98 5.98
CA GLN A 247 -11.73 -17.67 6.19
C GLN A 247 -12.12 -17.65 7.68
N LEU A 248 -11.26 -18.15 8.55
CA LEU A 248 -11.48 -18.28 9.99
C LEU A 248 -10.37 -17.55 10.73
N ASP A 249 -10.72 -16.94 11.86
CA ASP A 249 -9.77 -16.35 12.81
C ASP A 249 -9.45 -17.38 13.91
N PRO A 250 -8.26 -18.00 13.92
CA PRO A 250 -7.90 -19.03 14.89
C PRO A 250 -7.97 -18.56 16.35
N ALA A 251 -7.86 -17.24 16.61
CA ALA A 251 -7.93 -16.67 17.95
C ALA A 251 -9.34 -16.75 18.57
N GLN A 252 -10.40 -16.83 17.76
CA GLN A 252 -11.78 -16.93 18.24
C GLN A 252 -12.11 -18.30 18.85
N PHE A 253 -11.27 -19.31 18.56
CA PHE A 253 -11.47 -20.69 18.99
C PHE A 253 -10.63 -21.07 20.20
N ALA A 254 -9.93 -20.10 20.80
CA ALA A 254 -8.95 -20.35 21.84
C ALA A 254 -9.54 -21.14 23.03
N ASN A 255 -10.79 -20.85 23.42
CA ASN A 255 -11.48 -21.59 24.50
C ASN A 255 -12.73 -22.36 24.04
N ALA A 256 -12.89 -22.59 22.73
CA ALA A 256 -14.03 -23.36 22.22
C ALA A 256 -13.83 -24.87 22.45
N PRO A 257 -14.90 -25.64 22.74
CA PRO A 257 -14.83 -27.09 22.75
C PRO A 257 -14.55 -27.63 21.34
N LEU A 258 -13.84 -28.76 21.25
CA LEU A 258 -13.46 -29.37 19.96
C LEU A 258 -14.65 -29.66 19.03
N SER A 259 -15.83 -29.93 19.60
CA SER A 259 -17.09 -30.10 18.86
C SER A 259 -17.56 -28.82 18.16
N GLU A 260 -17.46 -27.67 18.80
CA GLU A 260 -17.84 -26.37 18.21
C GLU A 260 -16.87 -25.99 17.07
N ILE A 261 -15.57 -26.25 17.27
CA ILE A 261 -14.55 -26.06 16.23
C ILE A 261 -14.85 -26.97 15.02
N ALA A 262 -15.23 -28.23 15.26
CA ALA A 262 -15.59 -29.16 14.19
C ALA A 262 -16.84 -28.73 13.40
N GLU A 263 -17.86 -28.22 14.09
CA GLU A 263 -19.10 -27.73 13.46
C GLU A 263 -18.86 -26.48 12.61
N ILE A 264 -18.03 -25.55 13.08
CA ILE A 264 -17.73 -24.32 12.37
C ILE A 264 -16.85 -24.59 11.14
N LEU A 265 -15.85 -25.47 11.27
CA LEU A 265 -15.05 -25.94 10.13
C LEU A 265 -15.91 -26.66 9.09
N ALA A 266 -16.86 -27.50 9.51
CA ALA A 266 -17.80 -28.18 8.61
C ALA A 266 -18.74 -27.21 7.88
N LYS A 267 -19.17 -26.13 8.53
CA LYS A 267 -20.03 -25.11 7.92
C LYS A 267 -19.31 -24.32 6.82
N HIS A 268 -18.03 -24.01 7.02
CA HIS A 268 -17.24 -23.26 6.05
C HIS A 268 -16.76 -24.12 4.88
N SER A 269 -16.48 -25.41 5.10
CA SER A 269 -16.16 -26.33 4.00
C SER A 269 -17.33 -26.53 3.04
N GLN A 270 -18.58 -26.41 3.52
CA GLN A 270 -19.80 -26.53 2.71
C GLN A 270 -20.18 -25.25 1.95
N SER A 271 -19.73 -24.08 2.39
CA SER A 271 -20.03 -22.77 1.75
C SER A 271 -19.32 -22.58 0.41
N LEU A 272 -18.36 -23.42 0.05
CA LEU A 272 -17.60 -23.37 -1.22
C LEU A 272 -18.37 -23.98 -2.41
N GLY A 273 -19.60 -24.49 -2.20
CA GLY A 273 -20.35 -25.25 -3.21
C GLY A 273 -21.60 -24.60 -3.83
N THR A 274 -22.04 -23.41 -3.39
CA THR A 274 -23.31 -22.82 -3.89
C THR A 274 -23.22 -21.31 -4.13
N ASP A 275 -22.86 -20.91 -5.34
CA ASP A 275 -23.05 -19.54 -5.83
C ASP A 275 -24.37 -19.44 -6.62
N ASN A 276 -25.32 -18.67 -6.12
CA ASN A 276 -26.37 -18.08 -6.95
C ASN A 276 -26.89 -16.79 -6.27
N PRO A 277 -26.63 -15.59 -6.82
CA PRO A 277 -27.09 -14.35 -6.20
C PRO A 277 -28.51 -14.02 -6.69
N SER A 278 -29.38 -13.67 -5.76
CA SER A 278 -30.56 -12.85 -6.06
C SER A 278 -30.75 -11.79 -4.99
N PRO A 279 -31.29 -10.62 -5.36
CA PRO A 279 -30.83 -9.34 -4.86
C PRO A 279 -31.61 -8.89 -3.62
N VAL A 280 -30.89 -8.29 -2.68
CA VAL A 280 -31.43 -7.54 -1.53
C VAL A 280 -30.82 -6.13 -1.57
N PRO A 281 -31.56 -5.07 -1.18
CA PRO A 281 -31.33 -3.71 -1.66
C PRO A 281 -30.06 -3.05 -1.12
N THR A 282 -29.55 -2.17 -1.96
CA THR A 282 -28.31 -1.41 -1.90
C THR A 282 -28.18 -0.55 -0.64
N ALA A 283 -27.23 -0.91 0.22
CA ALA A 283 -26.49 0.05 1.04
C ALA A 283 -25.21 0.45 0.27
N PRO A 284 -24.71 1.69 0.39
CA PRO A 284 -23.56 2.15 -0.37
C PRO A 284 -22.33 1.29 -0.04
N SER A 285 -21.79 0.61 -1.05
CA SER A 285 -20.55 -0.14 -0.94
C SER A 285 -19.40 0.83 -0.69
N LEU A 286 -18.83 0.78 0.52
CA LEU A 286 -17.60 1.50 0.84
C LEU A 286 -16.44 0.89 0.06
N ALA A 287 -15.79 1.70 -0.77
CA ALA A 287 -14.56 1.33 -1.45
C ALA A 287 -13.52 0.89 -0.41
N SER A 288 -13.07 -0.35 -0.51
CA SER A 288 -11.84 -0.79 0.14
C SER A 288 -10.69 0.09 -0.36
N SER A 289 -9.71 0.33 0.50
CA SER A 289 -8.40 0.93 0.15
C SER A 289 -7.63 0.15 -0.93
N SER A 290 -8.13 -1.01 -1.38
CA SER A 290 -7.63 -1.76 -2.53
C SER A 290 -8.16 -1.30 -3.89
N SER A 291 -9.16 -0.41 -3.95
CA SER A 291 -9.59 0.16 -5.24
C SER A 291 -8.62 1.25 -5.69
N PRO A 292 -8.16 1.23 -6.96
CA PRO A 292 -7.25 2.23 -7.49
C PRO A 292 -7.92 3.60 -7.48
N TRP A 293 -7.23 4.62 -6.97
CA TRP A 293 -7.69 6.00 -7.09
C TRP A 293 -7.33 6.54 -8.48
N VAL A 294 -8.06 7.54 -8.95
CA VAL A 294 -7.76 8.26 -10.20
C VAL A 294 -7.75 9.75 -9.91
N ARG A 295 -6.63 10.44 -10.19
CA ARG A 295 -6.43 11.86 -9.85
C ARG A 295 -5.96 12.65 -11.07
N ASN A 296 -6.28 13.94 -11.05
CA ASN A 296 -5.77 14.92 -12.01
C ASN A 296 -4.54 15.60 -11.41
N PHE A 297 -3.49 15.75 -12.21
CA PHE A 297 -2.29 16.48 -11.86
C PHE A 297 -1.96 17.50 -12.94
N VAL A 298 -1.25 18.54 -12.54
CA VAL A 298 -0.51 19.43 -13.44
C VAL A 298 0.98 19.31 -13.13
N VAL A 299 1.84 19.65 -14.09
CA VAL A 299 3.30 19.70 -13.87
C VAL A 299 3.68 21.14 -13.57
N GLU A 300 3.95 21.44 -12.31
CA GLU A 300 4.43 22.75 -11.89
C GLU A 300 5.95 22.85 -11.97
N TYR A 301 6.45 24.02 -12.35
CA TYR A 301 7.87 24.36 -12.41
C TYR A 301 8.24 25.17 -11.18
N SER A 302 8.16 24.51 -10.03
CA SER A 302 8.43 25.14 -8.74
C SER A 302 9.92 25.52 -8.66
N PRO A 303 10.25 26.71 -8.12
CA PRO A 303 11.62 26.98 -7.71
C PRO A 303 12.03 25.90 -6.71
N GLU A 304 13.28 25.48 -6.77
CA GLU A 304 13.85 24.78 -5.64
C GLU A 304 13.91 25.78 -4.49
N GLU A 305 13.02 25.64 -3.50
CA GLU A 305 13.15 26.38 -2.24
C GLU A 305 14.56 26.10 -1.75
N ALA A 306 15.39 27.15 -1.71
CA ALA A 306 16.68 27.07 -1.05
C ALA A 306 16.35 26.59 0.36
N ILE A 307 16.74 25.35 0.68
CA ILE A 307 16.62 24.87 2.05
C ILE A 307 17.27 25.96 2.90
N GLU A 308 16.48 26.62 3.76
CA GLU A 308 17.01 27.57 4.75
C GLU A 308 17.73 26.74 5.80
N LEU A 309 18.86 26.17 5.41
CA LEU A 309 19.79 25.57 6.34
C LEU A 309 20.40 26.71 7.17
N PRO A 310 20.54 26.54 8.50
CA PRO A 310 21.35 27.43 9.32
C PRO A 310 22.70 27.68 8.66
N ALA A 311 23.25 28.89 8.75
CA ALA A 311 24.45 29.29 7.99
C ALA A 311 25.63 28.31 8.10
N GLU A 312 25.81 27.66 9.26
CA GLU A 312 26.85 26.65 9.53
C GLU A 312 26.58 25.30 8.81
N GLU A 313 25.31 24.90 8.67
CA GLU A 313 24.91 23.74 7.86
C GLU A 313 24.88 24.06 6.37
N ARG A 314 24.67 25.33 5.99
CA ARG A 314 24.81 25.79 4.61
C ARG A 314 26.25 25.63 4.13
N GLU A 315 27.23 26.02 4.95
CA GLU A 315 28.66 25.85 4.63
C GLU A 315 29.02 24.35 4.55
N ASN A 316 28.53 23.51 5.46
CA ASN A 316 28.75 22.06 5.40
C ASN A 316 27.95 21.35 4.27
N TRP A 317 26.75 21.81 3.92
CA TRP A 317 25.91 21.27 2.85
C TRP A 317 26.41 21.68 1.46
N GLU A 318 26.83 22.94 1.30
CA GLU A 318 27.54 23.43 0.11
C GLU A 318 28.85 22.67 -0.09
N THR A 319 29.54 22.31 1.00
CA THR A 319 30.78 21.52 0.94
C THR A 319 30.54 20.01 0.74
N ALA A 320 29.43 19.45 1.24
CA ALA A 320 29.18 18.00 1.20
C ALA A 320 28.29 17.51 0.03
N ASN A 321 27.45 18.36 -0.57
CA ASN A 321 26.41 17.89 -1.50
C ASN A 321 26.20 18.70 -2.79
N LEU A 322 26.90 19.82 -3.01
CA LEU A 322 26.69 20.59 -4.25
C LEU A 322 27.62 20.22 -5.41
N PHE A 323 28.70 19.45 -5.20
CA PHE A 323 29.70 19.23 -6.24
C PHE A 323 30.33 17.83 -6.23
N ALA A 324 29.53 16.79 -6.45
CA ALA A 324 30.06 15.60 -7.11
C ALA A 324 30.28 15.96 -8.59
N TYR A 325 31.41 16.60 -8.91
CA TYR A 325 31.77 16.85 -10.30
C TYR A 325 32.26 15.57 -10.95
N ASP A 326 31.89 15.34 -12.21
CA ASP A 326 32.63 14.40 -13.04
C ASP A 326 34.13 14.78 -13.03
N ASN A 327 34.99 13.79 -13.21
CA ASN A 327 36.42 14.03 -13.37
C ASN A 327 36.69 14.73 -14.73
N TRP A 328 36.53 16.06 -14.76
CA TRP A 328 36.67 16.88 -15.98
C TRP A 328 37.99 16.68 -16.71
N PRO A 329 39.17 16.58 -16.05
CA PRO A 329 40.43 16.25 -16.72
C PRO A 329 40.42 14.96 -17.55
N GLU A 330 39.56 13.99 -17.23
CA GLU A 330 39.39 12.74 -17.99
C GLU A 330 38.19 12.78 -18.93
N ALA A 331 37.38 13.85 -18.90
CA ALA A 331 36.20 13.99 -19.72
C ALA A 331 36.57 14.30 -21.17
N ARG A 332 35.93 13.58 -22.10
CA ARG A 332 36.00 13.84 -23.54
C ARG A 332 34.60 14.14 -24.04
N ILE A 333 34.38 15.39 -24.43
CA ILE A 333 33.08 15.98 -24.67
C ILE A 333 32.89 16.18 -26.17
N LEU A 334 31.79 15.68 -26.71
CA LEU A 334 31.32 15.99 -28.05
C LEU A 334 30.16 16.97 -27.97
N ILE A 335 30.34 18.18 -28.50
CA ILE A 335 29.27 19.18 -28.65
C ILE A 335 28.69 19.06 -30.06
N VAL A 336 27.39 18.80 -30.16
CA VAL A 336 26.63 18.76 -31.41
C VAL A 336 25.65 19.93 -31.44
N ALA A 337 25.77 20.81 -32.42
CA ALA A 337 24.96 22.03 -32.52
C ALA A 337 24.67 22.42 -33.98
N GLU A 338 23.81 23.40 -34.20
CA GLU A 338 23.70 24.08 -35.50
C GLU A 338 24.88 25.06 -35.67
N SER A 339 25.23 25.40 -36.92
CA SER A 339 26.36 26.30 -37.19
C SER A 339 26.11 27.73 -36.66
N GLU A 340 24.84 28.10 -36.51
CA GLU A 340 24.40 29.37 -35.96
C GLU A 340 24.62 29.49 -34.43
N GLU A 341 24.78 28.39 -33.69
CA GLU A 341 24.93 28.38 -32.22
C GLU A 341 26.38 28.60 -31.76
N THR A 342 27.14 29.38 -32.52
CA THR A 342 28.59 29.56 -32.34
C THR A 342 28.95 30.11 -30.95
N ASP A 343 28.18 31.06 -30.43
CA ASP A 343 28.47 31.71 -29.14
C ASP A 343 28.40 30.70 -27.98
N TRP A 344 27.36 29.86 -27.95
CA TRP A 344 27.20 28.82 -26.94
C TRP A 344 28.31 27.79 -27.00
N VAL A 345 28.62 27.30 -28.20
CA VAL A 345 29.66 26.30 -28.42
C VAL A 345 31.02 26.83 -27.95
N GLN A 346 31.38 28.06 -28.30
CA GLN A 346 32.66 28.68 -27.90
C GLN A 346 32.76 28.89 -26.38
N MET A 347 31.67 29.35 -25.73
CA MET A 347 31.68 29.62 -24.29
C MET A 347 31.82 28.33 -23.47
N LEU A 348 31.05 27.29 -23.83
CA LEU A 348 31.11 25.97 -23.20
C LEU A 348 32.46 25.29 -23.44
N GLU A 349 32.96 25.32 -24.67
CA GLU A 349 34.28 24.79 -25.03
C GLU A 349 35.38 25.39 -24.15
N LYS A 350 35.39 26.72 -24.01
CA LYS A 350 36.36 27.42 -23.17
C LYS A 350 36.27 27.00 -21.69
N HIS A 351 35.08 27.02 -21.09
CA HIS A 351 34.93 26.69 -19.66
C HIS A 351 35.28 25.23 -19.35
N TRP A 352 34.98 24.31 -20.25
CA TRP A 352 35.40 22.91 -20.09
C TRP A 352 36.90 22.70 -20.27
N GLN A 353 37.54 23.39 -21.22
CA GLN A 353 39.00 23.38 -21.38
C GLN A 353 39.71 23.97 -20.16
N ASP A 354 39.17 25.04 -19.56
CA ASP A 354 39.68 25.62 -18.32
C ASP A 354 39.60 24.63 -17.14
N LYS A 355 38.66 23.68 -17.17
CA LYS A 355 38.53 22.56 -16.20
C LYS A 355 39.33 21.30 -16.60
N GLY A 356 40.09 21.34 -17.70
CA GLY A 356 40.96 20.26 -18.17
C GLY A 356 40.30 19.23 -19.10
N ALA A 357 39.03 19.42 -19.49
CA ALA A 357 38.34 18.49 -20.39
C ALA A 357 38.77 18.64 -21.85
N MET A 358 38.74 17.54 -22.60
CA MET A 358 38.95 17.57 -24.05
C MET A 358 37.60 17.77 -24.75
N VAL A 359 37.48 18.82 -25.57
CA VAL A 359 36.23 19.17 -26.25
C VAL A 359 36.41 19.07 -27.76
N GLU A 360 35.48 18.40 -28.43
CA GLU A 360 35.33 18.41 -29.89
C GLU A 360 33.92 18.87 -30.25
N LYS A 361 33.79 19.53 -31.41
CA LYS A 361 32.52 20.08 -31.90
C LYS A 361 32.23 19.60 -33.31
N ILE A 362 30.96 19.34 -33.58
CA ILE A 362 30.44 18.90 -34.88
C ILE A 362 29.05 19.50 -35.10
N THR A 363 28.69 19.76 -36.35
CA THR A 363 27.32 20.18 -36.66
C THR A 363 26.36 18.98 -36.72
N TYR A 364 25.06 19.19 -36.49
CA TYR A 364 24.07 18.12 -36.71
C TYR A 364 24.08 17.55 -38.12
N GLU A 365 24.35 18.40 -39.12
CA GLU A 365 24.46 17.98 -40.51
C GLU A 365 25.65 17.03 -40.69
N GLU A 366 26.86 17.43 -40.30
CA GLU A 366 28.06 16.58 -40.36
C GLU A 366 27.90 15.27 -39.58
N MET A 367 27.25 15.33 -38.41
CA MET A 367 26.98 14.17 -37.56
C MET A 367 26.10 13.13 -38.28
N ALA A 368 25.11 13.59 -39.06
CA ALA A 368 24.25 12.71 -39.85
C ALA A 368 25.03 12.00 -40.98
N TRP A 369 26.04 12.64 -41.56
CA TRP A 369 26.88 12.06 -42.62
C TRP A 369 27.90 11.03 -42.09
N GLN A 370 28.41 11.19 -40.86
CA GLN A 370 29.45 10.32 -40.29
C GLN A 370 28.92 8.98 -39.73
N GLY A 371 27.61 8.74 -39.73
CA GLY A 371 27.03 7.44 -39.37
C GLY A 371 26.86 7.16 -37.87
N GLY A 372 26.91 8.18 -37.01
CA GLY A 372 26.52 8.09 -35.60
C GLY A 372 27.67 8.16 -34.57
N ILE A 373 27.30 8.40 -33.30
CA ILE A 373 28.21 8.72 -32.18
C ILE A 373 28.93 7.50 -31.55
N GLN A 374 29.24 6.47 -32.33
CA GLN A 374 29.80 5.20 -31.83
C GLN A 374 31.33 5.25 -31.61
N ASN A 375 31.90 6.44 -31.39
CA ASN A 375 33.34 6.57 -31.15
C ASN A 375 33.65 6.33 -29.66
N PRO A 376 34.48 5.33 -29.32
CA PRO A 376 34.74 4.97 -27.93
C PRO A 376 35.52 6.03 -27.14
N LYS A 377 36.02 7.09 -27.79
CA LYS A 377 36.77 8.13 -27.11
C LYS A 377 35.90 9.06 -26.27
N TYR A 378 34.62 9.27 -26.61
CA TYR A 378 33.80 10.27 -25.94
C TYR A 378 33.12 9.70 -24.70
N THR A 379 33.03 10.53 -23.66
CA THR A 379 32.38 10.19 -22.39
C THR A 379 31.14 11.03 -22.14
N HIS A 380 31.02 12.18 -22.82
CA HIS A 380 29.91 13.11 -22.72
C HIS A 380 29.45 13.55 -24.11
N PHE A 381 28.14 13.56 -24.32
CA PHE A 381 27.51 14.03 -25.56
C PHE A 381 26.56 15.17 -25.21
N LEU A 382 26.82 16.38 -25.71
CA LEU A 382 25.98 17.55 -25.54
C LEU A 382 25.32 17.91 -26.87
N GLY A 383 23.99 17.91 -26.92
CA GLY A 383 23.20 18.36 -28.06
C GLY A 383 22.58 19.72 -27.73
N ILE A 384 22.97 20.77 -28.45
CA ILE A 384 22.40 22.11 -28.30
C ILE A 384 21.30 22.26 -29.36
N LEU A 385 20.04 22.45 -28.95
CA LEU A 385 18.95 22.74 -29.87
C LEU A 385 19.04 24.19 -30.37
N PRO A 386 18.47 24.55 -31.53
CA PRO A 386 18.54 25.92 -32.01
C PRO A 386 17.79 26.90 -31.10
N GLN A 387 18.37 28.09 -30.87
CA GLN A 387 17.73 29.20 -30.16
C GLN A 387 16.60 29.85 -30.97
N LYS A 388 16.58 29.67 -32.28
CA LYS A 388 15.53 30.20 -33.17
C LYS A 388 15.10 29.13 -34.15
N ALA A 389 13.79 28.95 -34.31
CA ALA A 389 13.26 28.07 -35.33
C ALA A 389 13.58 28.59 -36.74
N ARG A 390 13.86 27.67 -37.68
CA ARG A 390 14.06 28.02 -39.09
C ARG A 390 12.69 28.18 -39.76
N GLY A 391 12.41 29.37 -40.29
CA GLY A 391 11.10 29.75 -40.83
C GLY A 391 10.82 29.32 -42.27
N ASP A 392 11.66 28.49 -42.87
CA ASP A 392 11.79 28.31 -44.32
C ASP A 392 11.23 26.99 -44.89
N VAL A 393 10.68 26.07 -44.06
CA VAL A 393 10.28 24.73 -44.54
C VAL A 393 8.92 24.24 -44.00
N ASP A 394 8.24 23.42 -44.81
CA ASP A 394 7.02 22.68 -44.48
C ASP A 394 7.10 21.90 -43.14
N SER A 395 5.95 21.72 -42.49
CA SER A 395 5.74 21.05 -41.20
C SER A 395 6.39 19.68 -41.10
N SER A 396 6.35 18.85 -42.16
CA SER A 396 6.97 17.53 -42.13
C SER A 396 8.49 17.59 -42.04
N ALA A 397 9.13 18.60 -42.63
CA ALA A 397 10.57 18.75 -42.61
C ALA A 397 11.05 19.27 -41.25
N ARG A 398 10.31 20.22 -40.67
CA ARG A 398 10.55 20.73 -39.30
C ARG A 398 10.55 19.60 -38.27
N LEU A 399 9.54 18.72 -38.34
CA LEU A 399 9.46 17.53 -37.48
C LEU A 399 10.68 16.61 -37.66
N LEU A 400 11.05 16.31 -38.91
CA LEU A 400 12.19 15.44 -39.21
C LEU A 400 13.51 16.01 -38.69
N ARG A 401 13.72 17.33 -38.77
CA ARG A 401 14.89 17.99 -38.20
C ARG A 401 14.94 17.85 -36.68
N ALA A 402 13.85 18.19 -36.00
CA ALA A 402 13.75 18.04 -34.54
C ALA A 402 14.08 16.60 -34.11
N MET A 403 13.48 15.60 -34.76
CA MET A 403 13.76 14.19 -34.49
C MET A 403 15.22 13.81 -34.78
N SER A 404 15.80 14.31 -35.87
CA SER A 404 17.20 14.01 -36.23
C SER A 404 18.17 14.54 -35.17
N ARG A 405 17.91 15.75 -34.64
CA ARG A 405 18.72 16.36 -33.57
C ARG A 405 18.70 15.54 -32.29
N LEU A 406 17.50 15.12 -31.85
CA LEU A 406 17.36 14.27 -30.67
C LEU A 406 18.07 12.92 -30.84
N ARG A 407 17.91 12.29 -32.02
CA ARG A 407 18.55 11.00 -32.30
C ARG A 407 20.08 11.09 -32.37
N ALA A 408 20.63 12.24 -32.77
CA ALA A 408 22.06 12.41 -33.05
C ALA A 408 22.96 11.98 -31.89
N ILE A 409 22.52 12.20 -30.64
CA ILE A 409 23.28 11.85 -29.44
C ILE A 409 22.64 10.77 -28.56
N ALA A 410 21.53 10.18 -28.99
CA ALA A 410 20.74 9.25 -28.18
C ALA A 410 21.27 7.81 -28.17
N THR A 411 22.23 7.46 -29.04
CA THR A 411 22.75 6.09 -29.19
C THR A 411 24.26 6.00 -29.01
N PRO A 412 24.83 6.45 -27.87
CA PRO A 412 26.25 6.24 -27.57
C PRO A 412 26.55 4.76 -27.33
N LEU A 413 27.84 4.40 -27.39
CA LEU A 413 28.34 3.12 -26.88
C LEU A 413 27.96 2.93 -25.41
N SER A 414 27.78 1.68 -24.98
CA SER A 414 27.42 1.40 -23.58
C SER A 414 28.56 1.72 -22.62
N ALA A 415 28.23 2.15 -21.39
CA ALA A 415 29.25 2.48 -20.39
C ALA A 415 30.19 1.30 -20.10
N LYS A 416 29.65 0.07 -20.11
CA LYS A 416 30.42 -1.17 -19.99
C LYS A 416 31.46 -1.35 -21.09
N GLN A 417 31.14 -1.02 -22.34
CA GLN A 417 32.10 -1.09 -23.45
C GLN A 417 33.21 -0.05 -23.33
N LEU A 418 32.99 1.01 -22.55
CA LEU A 418 33.94 2.08 -22.29
C LEU A 418 34.67 1.92 -20.95
N GLU A 419 34.43 0.82 -20.22
CA GLU A 419 34.98 0.56 -18.88
C GLU A 419 34.65 1.69 -17.87
N ARG A 420 33.42 2.22 -17.95
CA ARG A 420 32.92 3.30 -17.09
C ARG A 420 31.60 2.93 -16.43
N GLU A 421 31.27 3.66 -15.37
CA GLU A 421 29.98 3.54 -14.69
C GLU A 421 28.84 4.12 -15.55
N TYR A 422 29.02 5.33 -16.09
CA TYR A 422 28.02 6.00 -16.94
C TYR A 422 28.63 6.69 -18.17
N VAL A 423 27.78 6.87 -19.18
CA VAL A 423 28.00 7.81 -20.30
C VAL A 423 26.97 8.94 -20.20
N THR A 424 27.41 10.18 -20.34
CA THR A 424 26.52 11.34 -20.17
C THR A 424 25.92 11.78 -21.50
N VAL A 425 24.59 11.92 -21.57
CA VAL A 425 23.84 12.48 -22.70
C VAL A 425 23.07 13.69 -22.21
N ALA A 426 23.39 14.87 -22.72
CA ALA A 426 22.80 16.13 -22.29
C ALA A 426 22.16 16.88 -23.47
N TYR A 427 20.92 17.32 -23.27
CA TYR A 427 20.21 18.21 -24.20
C TYR A 427 20.12 19.60 -23.58
N LEU A 428 20.62 20.60 -24.31
CA LEU A 428 20.42 22.00 -24.02
C LEU A 428 19.29 22.51 -24.92
N GLN A 429 18.22 23.01 -24.33
CA GLN A 429 17.06 23.51 -25.05
C GLN A 429 16.62 24.90 -24.56
N PHE A 430 15.81 25.60 -25.35
CA PHE A 430 15.50 27.00 -25.16
C PHE A 430 13.99 27.24 -24.98
N GLY A 431 13.42 26.67 -23.92
CA GLY A 431 12.00 26.74 -23.58
C GLY A 431 11.63 27.73 -22.46
N GLY A 432 12.52 28.65 -22.06
CA GLY A 432 12.22 29.70 -21.08
C GLY A 432 12.31 29.28 -19.61
N GLY A 433 12.98 28.18 -19.29
CA GLY A 433 13.05 27.59 -17.95
C GLY A 433 11.81 26.81 -17.54
N HIS A 434 10.82 26.70 -18.45
CA HIS A 434 9.54 26.04 -18.25
C HIS A 434 9.25 25.04 -19.39
N PHE A 435 10.29 24.64 -20.13
CA PHE A 435 10.25 23.61 -21.16
C PHE A 435 9.21 23.92 -22.25
N GLY A 436 9.16 25.19 -22.66
CA GLY A 436 8.30 25.68 -23.73
C GLY A 436 6.85 25.94 -23.33
N ARG A 437 6.51 25.87 -22.04
CA ARG A 437 5.12 26.02 -21.57
C ARG A 437 4.69 27.46 -21.26
N LEU A 438 5.62 28.41 -21.31
CA LEU A 438 5.30 29.84 -21.23
C LEU A 438 4.85 30.38 -22.59
N PRO A 439 4.00 31.43 -22.59
CA PRO A 439 3.57 32.09 -23.82
C PRO A 439 4.74 32.47 -24.74
N GLY A 440 4.64 32.13 -26.03
CA GLY A 440 5.65 32.44 -27.04
C GLY A 440 6.89 31.53 -27.05
N MET A 441 6.97 30.53 -26.16
CA MET A 441 8.12 29.61 -26.05
C MET A 441 7.82 28.19 -26.56
N SER A 442 6.59 27.90 -27.00
CA SER A 442 6.14 26.56 -27.42
C SER A 442 6.55 26.15 -28.84
N ASN A 443 7.85 26.07 -29.13
CA ASN A 443 8.37 25.68 -30.44
C ASN A 443 9.12 24.34 -30.44
N LEU A 444 8.69 23.42 -31.30
CA LEU A 444 9.22 22.06 -31.40
C LEU A 444 10.68 21.95 -31.87
N GLU A 445 11.20 22.96 -32.59
CA GLU A 445 12.61 22.96 -32.97
C GLU A 445 13.52 23.45 -31.83
N GLN A 446 12.98 24.22 -30.87
CA GLN A 446 13.73 24.84 -29.77
C GLN A 446 13.64 24.04 -28.45
N CYS A 447 12.56 23.26 -28.26
CA CYS A 447 12.29 22.46 -27.07
C CYS A 447 11.41 21.24 -27.38
N GLY A 448 11.04 20.45 -26.36
CA GLY A 448 10.23 19.24 -26.50
C GLY A 448 11.02 17.93 -26.29
N THR A 449 12.03 17.98 -25.42
CA THR A 449 12.98 16.88 -25.22
C THR A 449 12.69 16.03 -23.99
N MET A 450 11.84 16.48 -23.06
CA MET A 450 11.69 15.81 -21.76
C MET A 450 11.15 14.38 -21.89
N GLY A 451 10.05 14.17 -22.61
CA GLY A 451 9.44 12.85 -22.76
C GLY A 451 10.35 11.87 -23.51
N PHE A 452 11.15 12.38 -24.45
CA PHE A 452 12.19 11.64 -25.15
C PHE A 452 13.30 11.20 -24.18
N ALA A 453 13.90 12.17 -23.48
CA ALA A 453 15.04 11.95 -22.60
C ALA A 453 14.68 11.09 -21.37
N ALA A 454 13.49 11.29 -20.79
CA ALA A 454 12.99 10.47 -19.68
C ALA A 454 12.86 9.00 -20.10
N SER A 455 12.32 8.73 -21.28
CA SER A 455 12.22 7.36 -21.80
C SER A 455 13.58 6.76 -22.14
N LEU A 456 14.50 7.56 -22.71
CA LEU A 456 15.87 7.14 -22.99
C LEU A 456 16.60 6.68 -21.72
N HIS A 457 16.47 7.46 -20.64
CA HIS A 457 17.00 7.10 -19.32
C HIS A 457 16.42 5.76 -18.82
N LEU A 458 15.10 5.59 -18.90
CA LEU A 458 14.44 4.35 -18.49
C LEU A 458 14.78 3.15 -19.38
N GLU A 459 15.21 3.37 -20.62
CA GLU A 459 15.68 2.33 -21.54
C GLU A 459 17.14 1.91 -21.28
N ARG A 460 17.96 2.85 -20.79
CA ARG A 460 19.43 2.73 -20.70
C ARG A 460 19.93 3.20 -19.34
N ALA A 461 19.91 2.29 -18.36
CA ALA A 461 20.40 2.54 -17.00
C ALA A 461 21.91 2.86 -16.91
N ASP A 462 22.67 2.62 -17.99
CA ASP A 462 24.08 2.98 -18.11
C ASP A 462 24.31 4.42 -18.59
N LEU A 463 23.24 5.18 -18.83
CA LEU A 463 23.32 6.60 -19.22
C LEU A 463 23.03 7.53 -18.05
N LYS A 464 23.76 8.63 -18.03
CA LYS A 464 23.46 9.82 -17.23
C LYS A 464 22.79 10.86 -18.13
N VAL A 465 21.47 10.99 -18.06
CA VAL A 465 20.69 11.80 -19.00
C VAL A 465 20.33 13.17 -18.41
N ARG A 466 20.51 14.23 -19.19
CA ARG A 466 20.23 15.62 -18.80
C ARG A 466 19.33 16.32 -19.81
N VAL A 467 18.37 17.09 -19.31
CA VAL A 467 17.65 18.12 -20.07
C VAL A 467 17.78 19.43 -19.32
N ILE A 468 18.46 20.41 -19.92
CA ILE A 468 18.67 21.74 -19.35
C ILE A 468 17.92 22.73 -20.23
N ASP A 469 16.91 23.37 -19.65
CA ASP A 469 16.05 24.34 -20.31
C ASP A 469 16.42 25.76 -19.94
N LEU A 470 16.64 26.61 -20.93
CA LEU A 470 17.13 27.97 -20.77
C LEU A 470 16.19 29.01 -21.41
N PRO A 471 16.27 30.29 -21.01
CA PRO A 471 15.66 31.37 -21.76
C PRO A 471 16.44 31.62 -23.07
N ASN A 472 15.78 32.26 -24.03
CA ASN A 472 16.38 32.61 -25.31
C ASN A 472 17.32 33.82 -25.16
N GLN A 473 18.52 33.57 -24.63
CA GLN A 473 19.52 34.58 -24.33
C GLN A 473 20.94 34.12 -24.69
N ASN A 474 21.83 35.08 -24.85
CA ASN A 474 23.24 34.80 -25.10
C ASN A 474 23.90 34.09 -23.91
N PRO A 475 24.91 33.23 -24.15
CA PRO A 475 25.66 32.60 -23.08
C PRO A 475 26.37 33.63 -22.20
N SER A 476 26.43 33.35 -20.90
CA SER A 476 27.24 34.10 -19.94
C SER A 476 28.17 33.14 -19.17
N PRO A 477 29.30 33.60 -18.61
CA PRO A 477 30.17 32.74 -17.80
C PRO A 477 29.45 32.09 -16.62
N ALA A 478 28.61 32.84 -15.90
CA ALA A 478 27.86 32.32 -14.77
C ALA A 478 26.90 31.20 -15.18
N LEU A 479 26.12 31.42 -16.24
CA LEU A 479 25.17 30.41 -16.73
C LEU A 479 25.89 29.18 -17.29
N THR A 480 27.04 29.37 -17.93
CA THR A 480 27.87 28.26 -18.44
C THR A 480 28.40 27.39 -17.30
N GLU A 481 28.90 28.01 -16.22
CA GLU A 481 29.33 27.29 -15.01
C GLU A 481 28.16 26.51 -14.39
N THR A 482 26.96 27.10 -14.33
CA THR A 482 25.75 26.42 -13.88
C THR A 482 25.41 25.20 -14.73
N ILE A 483 25.43 25.32 -16.06
CA ILE A 483 25.18 24.20 -16.99
C ILE A 483 26.18 23.06 -16.75
N ILE A 484 27.47 23.38 -16.65
CA ILE A 484 28.52 22.39 -16.38
C ILE A 484 28.29 21.70 -15.04
N GLY A 485 27.87 22.45 -14.01
CA GLY A 485 27.49 21.89 -12.70
C GLY A 485 26.32 20.90 -12.80
N GLU A 486 25.25 21.24 -13.50
CA GLU A 486 24.08 20.35 -13.68
C GLU A 486 24.42 19.09 -14.50
N ILE A 487 25.32 19.19 -15.48
CA ILE A 487 25.85 18.03 -16.21
C ILE A 487 26.65 17.13 -15.26
N GLY A 488 27.48 17.72 -14.40
CA GLY A 488 28.36 17.01 -13.46
C GLY A 488 27.63 16.25 -12.36
N ARG A 489 26.42 16.65 -11.97
CA ARG A 489 25.62 16.04 -10.88
C ARG A 489 25.56 14.50 -10.93
N LYS A 490 25.38 13.86 -9.77
CA LYS A 490 25.45 12.39 -9.59
C LYS A 490 24.20 11.64 -10.02
N GLU A 491 23.04 12.31 -10.07
CA GLU A 491 21.76 11.70 -10.40
C GLU A 491 21.77 11.10 -11.81
N ALA A 492 21.18 9.93 -12.01
CA ALA A 492 21.17 9.30 -13.33
C ALA A 492 20.32 10.10 -14.33
N TYR A 493 19.15 10.60 -13.91
CA TYR A 493 18.32 11.52 -14.69
C TYR A 493 18.19 12.89 -14.05
N LEU A 494 18.13 13.93 -14.87
CA LEU A 494 17.78 15.28 -14.45
C LEU A 494 17.14 16.07 -15.58
N ALA A 495 15.99 16.69 -15.30
CA ALA A 495 15.40 17.75 -16.10
C ALA A 495 15.31 19.01 -15.24
N VAL A 496 15.97 20.09 -15.67
CA VAL A 496 16.03 21.36 -14.93
C VAL A 496 15.86 22.53 -15.87
N GLY A 497 15.11 23.54 -15.43
CA GLY A 497 14.95 24.81 -16.14
C GLY A 497 15.57 25.97 -15.38
N TYR A 498 16.09 26.96 -16.09
CA TYR A 498 16.47 28.26 -15.56
C TYR A 498 15.63 29.32 -16.26
N ASP A 499 14.97 30.19 -15.49
CA ASP A 499 14.24 31.32 -16.06
C ASP A 499 15.17 32.52 -16.35
N GLU A 500 14.61 33.62 -16.85
CA GLU A 500 15.36 34.85 -17.15
C GLU A 500 16.07 35.44 -15.91
N GLN A 501 15.55 35.14 -14.72
CA GLN A 501 16.13 35.53 -13.44
C GLN A 501 17.17 34.52 -12.92
N SER A 502 17.51 33.49 -13.71
CA SER A 502 18.42 32.40 -13.35
C SER A 502 17.94 31.59 -12.14
N ILE A 503 16.64 31.57 -11.86
CA ILE A 503 16.05 30.74 -10.81
C ILE A 503 15.96 29.30 -11.34
N ARG A 504 16.55 28.36 -10.59
CA ARG A 504 16.51 26.93 -10.87
C ARG A 504 15.11 26.38 -10.60
N ARG A 505 14.48 25.78 -11.61
CA ARG A 505 13.13 25.21 -11.58
C ARG A 505 13.15 23.73 -11.93
N LEU A 506 12.36 22.95 -11.19
CA LEU A 506 12.21 21.52 -11.42
C LEU A 506 10.75 21.20 -11.78
N PRO A 507 10.50 20.33 -12.78
CA PRO A 507 9.15 19.82 -13.03
C PRO A 507 8.71 18.94 -11.87
N ARG A 508 7.57 19.26 -11.26
CA ARG A 508 6.98 18.49 -10.16
C ARG A 508 5.48 18.28 -10.40
N PRO A 509 4.97 17.06 -10.22
CA PRO A 509 3.53 16.83 -10.28
C PRO A 509 2.85 17.48 -9.07
N LYS A 510 1.72 18.13 -9.33
CA LYS A 510 0.84 18.67 -8.29
C LYS A 510 -0.58 18.19 -8.53
N VAL A 511 -1.16 17.55 -7.52
CA VAL A 511 -2.55 17.13 -7.54
C VAL A 511 -3.47 18.36 -7.64
N GLN A 512 -4.50 18.26 -8.47
CA GLN A 512 -5.48 19.33 -8.65
C GLN A 512 -6.73 19.12 -7.82
N ASP A 513 -7.23 20.21 -7.24
CA ASP A 513 -8.56 20.27 -6.62
C ASP A 513 -9.61 20.55 -7.69
N ARG A 514 -10.28 19.49 -8.16
CA ARG A 514 -11.31 19.53 -9.20
C ARG A 514 -12.52 20.42 -8.84
N THR A 515 -12.72 20.71 -7.55
CA THR A 515 -13.80 21.59 -7.11
C THR A 515 -13.54 23.06 -7.45
N GLN A 516 -12.27 23.41 -7.72
CA GLN A 516 -11.85 24.76 -8.12
C GLN A 516 -11.90 24.99 -9.62
N TYR A 517 -12.18 23.95 -10.42
CA TYR A 517 -12.27 24.10 -11.87
C TYR A 517 -13.42 25.04 -12.23
N ALA A 518 -13.09 26.09 -13.00
CA ALA A 518 -14.09 27.02 -13.48
C ALA A 518 -15.00 26.32 -14.50
N SER A 519 -16.29 26.65 -14.52
CA SER A 519 -17.13 26.20 -15.63
C SER A 519 -16.65 26.88 -16.92
N ARG A 520 -16.48 26.11 -18.00
CA ARG A 520 -16.14 26.71 -19.30
C ARG A 520 -17.30 27.58 -19.75
N SER A 521 -16.99 28.69 -20.42
CA SER A 521 -17.99 29.57 -21.07
C SER A 521 -18.63 28.95 -22.32
N LEU A 522 -18.43 27.64 -22.53
CA LEU A 522 -18.86 26.88 -23.70
C LEU A 522 -20.15 26.12 -23.40
N SER A 523 -21.21 26.39 -24.16
CA SER A 523 -22.41 25.55 -24.20
C SER A 523 -22.36 24.62 -25.41
N TRP A 524 -22.71 23.35 -25.20
CA TRP A 524 -22.82 22.33 -26.24
C TRP A 524 -24.29 22.07 -26.57
N SER A 525 -24.59 21.84 -27.84
CA SER A 525 -25.94 21.62 -28.35
C SER A 525 -25.95 20.61 -29.50
N THR A 526 -27.14 20.22 -29.95
CA THR A 526 -27.31 19.34 -31.11
C THR A 526 -26.85 19.96 -32.43
N GLU A 527 -26.59 21.27 -32.48
CA GLU A 527 -26.05 21.94 -33.68
C GLU A 527 -24.53 21.88 -33.77
N ASP A 528 -23.85 21.58 -32.66
CA ASP A 528 -22.40 21.51 -32.60
C ASP A 528 -21.86 20.25 -33.26
N VAL A 529 -20.72 20.39 -33.94
CA VAL A 529 -20.00 19.30 -34.58
C VAL A 529 -18.62 19.15 -33.93
N VAL A 530 -18.34 17.94 -33.44
CA VAL A 530 -17.04 17.57 -32.87
C VAL A 530 -16.28 16.69 -33.87
N PHE A 531 -15.12 17.16 -34.30
CA PHE A 531 -14.21 16.43 -35.18
C PHE A 531 -13.25 15.58 -34.36
N ILE A 532 -13.29 14.25 -34.50
CA ILE A 532 -12.63 13.31 -33.60
C ILE A 532 -11.68 12.39 -34.38
N THR A 533 -10.37 12.63 -34.32
CA THR A 533 -9.38 11.72 -34.92
C THR A 533 -9.08 10.55 -34.01
N GLY A 534 -8.84 9.36 -34.59
CA GLY A 534 -8.71 8.13 -33.82
C GLY A 534 -10.00 7.73 -33.08
N GLY A 535 -11.11 8.42 -33.30
CA GLY A 535 -12.34 8.33 -32.50
C GLY A 535 -13.20 7.10 -32.74
N ALA A 536 -12.83 6.24 -33.68
CA ALA A 536 -13.63 5.07 -34.03
C ALA A 536 -13.30 3.81 -33.22
N LYS A 537 -12.23 3.86 -32.41
CA LYS A 537 -11.72 2.72 -31.62
C LYS A 537 -11.12 3.18 -30.29
N GLY A 538 -11.00 2.25 -29.35
CA GLY A 538 -10.24 2.45 -28.11
C GLY A 538 -10.79 3.58 -27.23
N ILE A 539 -9.92 4.18 -26.41
CA ILE A 539 -10.33 5.16 -25.38
C ILE A 539 -11.00 6.41 -25.98
N THR A 540 -10.60 6.81 -27.19
CA THR A 540 -11.19 7.97 -27.86
C THR A 540 -12.63 7.70 -28.27
N ALA A 541 -12.98 6.46 -28.65
CA ALA A 541 -14.36 6.09 -28.93
C ALA A 541 -15.25 6.12 -27.68
N GLU A 542 -14.75 5.56 -26.57
CA GLU A 542 -15.46 5.58 -25.27
C GLU A 542 -15.72 7.01 -24.79
N CYS A 543 -14.71 7.88 -24.89
CA CYS A 543 -14.86 9.30 -24.59
C CYS A 543 -15.83 10.01 -25.54
N ALA A 544 -15.76 9.72 -26.85
CA ALA A 544 -16.62 10.33 -27.86
C ALA A 544 -18.10 10.00 -27.66
N ILE A 545 -18.44 8.73 -27.41
CA ILE A 545 -19.82 8.32 -27.19
C ILE A 545 -20.37 8.89 -25.88
N ALA A 546 -19.58 8.87 -24.80
CA ALA A 546 -19.99 9.42 -23.52
C ALA A 546 -20.24 10.94 -23.61
N PHE A 547 -19.40 11.66 -24.36
CA PHE A 547 -19.59 13.09 -24.58
C PHE A 547 -20.83 13.39 -25.42
N ALA A 548 -21.03 12.66 -26.52
CA ALA A 548 -22.20 12.80 -27.37
C ALA A 548 -23.50 12.45 -26.62
N ARG A 549 -23.49 11.42 -25.77
CA ARG A 549 -24.63 11.04 -24.91
C ARG A 549 -25.07 12.18 -24.00
N LEU A 550 -24.13 12.92 -23.43
CA LEU A 550 -24.43 14.01 -22.48
C LEU A 550 -24.86 15.33 -23.17
N THR A 551 -24.43 15.55 -24.41
CA THR A 551 -24.55 16.87 -25.08
C THR A 551 -25.45 16.86 -26.31
N GLY A 552 -25.64 15.69 -26.94
CA GLY A 552 -26.34 15.56 -28.21
C GLY A 552 -25.56 16.07 -29.43
N VAL A 553 -24.26 16.41 -29.29
CA VAL A 553 -23.45 16.90 -30.41
C VAL A 553 -23.35 15.89 -31.55
N LYS A 554 -23.18 16.39 -32.77
CA LYS A 554 -22.87 15.58 -33.96
C LYS A 554 -21.39 15.21 -33.93
N THR A 555 -21.04 13.96 -34.19
CA THR A 555 -19.64 13.50 -34.19
C THR A 555 -19.15 13.09 -35.59
N ALA A 556 -17.97 13.59 -35.96
CA ALA A 556 -17.22 13.15 -37.12
C ALA A 556 -16.04 12.29 -36.66
N LEU A 557 -16.19 10.97 -36.69
CA LEU A 557 -15.14 10.02 -36.31
C LEU A 557 -14.20 9.82 -37.50
N VAL A 558 -12.89 10.00 -37.30
CA VAL A 558 -11.90 9.98 -38.38
C VAL A 558 -10.80 8.96 -38.08
N GLY A 559 -10.46 8.13 -39.06
CA GLY A 559 -9.31 7.22 -38.95
C GLY A 559 -8.87 6.67 -40.30
N ARG A 560 -7.77 5.91 -40.35
CA ARG A 560 -7.18 5.39 -41.60
C ARG A 560 -7.86 4.13 -42.15
N SER A 561 -8.60 3.41 -41.33
CA SER A 561 -9.26 2.17 -41.75
C SER A 561 -10.33 2.45 -42.81
N PRO A 562 -10.61 1.50 -43.71
CA PRO A 562 -11.71 1.64 -44.66
C PRO A 562 -13.05 1.76 -43.93
N HIS A 563 -14.05 2.36 -44.58
CA HIS A 563 -15.39 2.40 -44.02
C HIS A 563 -15.94 0.96 -43.93
N PRO A 564 -16.70 0.59 -42.88
CA PRO A 564 -17.20 -0.77 -42.74
C PRO A 564 -18.13 -1.27 -43.86
N GLN A 565 -18.67 -0.36 -44.66
CA GLN A 565 -19.45 -0.70 -45.86
C GLN A 565 -18.57 -1.00 -47.08
N ASP A 566 -17.36 -0.42 -47.14
CA ASP A 566 -16.44 -0.56 -48.27
C ASP A 566 -15.64 -1.87 -48.17
N ASP A 567 -15.21 -2.23 -46.95
CA ASP A 567 -14.52 -3.49 -46.67
C ASP A 567 -14.99 -4.11 -45.33
N PRO A 568 -16.07 -4.91 -45.35
CA PRO A 568 -16.63 -5.51 -44.13
C PRO A 568 -15.78 -6.64 -43.52
N LEU A 569 -14.82 -7.20 -44.28
CA LEU A 569 -13.99 -8.33 -43.85
C LEU A 569 -12.77 -7.89 -43.04
N ASP A 570 -12.36 -6.63 -43.19
CA ASP A 570 -11.28 -6.04 -42.41
C ASP A 570 -11.60 -6.08 -40.89
N ALA A 571 -10.62 -6.53 -40.09
CA ALA A 571 -10.82 -6.68 -38.64
C ALA A 571 -11.07 -5.34 -37.94
N SER A 572 -10.48 -4.26 -38.45
CA SER A 572 -10.70 -2.91 -37.97
C SER A 572 -12.08 -2.37 -38.34
N ALA A 573 -12.61 -2.72 -39.51
CA ALA A 573 -13.96 -2.36 -39.93
C ALA A 573 -15.05 -2.94 -39.00
N ARG A 574 -14.86 -4.16 -38.48
CA ARG A 574 -15.80 -4.76 -37.51
C ARG A 574 -15.89 -3.97 -36.20
N GLU A 575 -14.75 -3.55 -35.65
CA GLU A 575 -14.71 -2.72 -34.44
C GLU A 575 -15.38 -1.36 -34.67
N ILE A 576 -15.09 -0.72 -35.81
CA ILE A 576 -15.72 0.56 -36.19
C ILE A 576 -17.24 0.40 -36.36
N ALA A 577 -17.69 -0.71 -36.95
CA ALA A 577 -19.12 -1.01 -37.07
C ALA A 577 -19.81 -1.24 -35.73
N GLN A 578 -19.10 -1.71 -34.70
CA GLN A 578 -19.62 -1.81 -33.33
C GLN A 578 -19.74 -0.43 -32.71
N THR A 579 -18.71 0.42 -32.82
CA THR A 579 -18.77 1.82 -32.36
C THR A 579 -19.95 2.56 -33.01
N LEU A 580 -20.09 2.49 -34.34
CA LEU A 580 -21.20 3.14 -35.05
C LEU A 580 -22.57 2.62 -34.63
N ARG A 581 -22.69 1.31 -34.31
CA ARG A 581 -23.92 0.73 -33.76
C ARG A 581 -24.24 1.30 -32.39
N ALA A 582 -23.25 1.44 -31.51
CA ALA A 582 -23.46 2.01 -30.18
C ALA A 582 -23.99 3.45 -30.25
N PHE A 583 -23.44 4.29 -31.14
CA PHE A 583 -24.00 5.63 -31.41
C PHE A 583 -25.44 5.57 -31.94
N ALA A 584 -25.74 4.63 -32.85
CA ALA A 584 -27.07 4.50 -33.44
C ALA A 584 -28.13 4.00 -32.43
N GLU A 585 -27.77 3.07 -31.55
CA GLU A 585 -28.65 2.55 -30.48
C GLU A 585 -29.10 3.67 -29.53
N GLU A 586 -28.24 4.66 -29.32
CA GLU A 586 -28.52 5.86 -28.52
C GLU A 586 -29.13 7.01 -29.32
N ARG A 587 -29.42 6.81 -30.62
CA ARG A 587 -29.96 7.82 -31.54
C ARG A 587 -29.08 9.07 -31.67
N LEU A 588 -27.76 8.90 -31.54
CA LEU A 588 -26.77 9.96 -31.69
C LEU A 588 -26.36 10.12 -33.17
N ILE A 589 -26.10 11.36 -33.61
CA ILE A 589 -25.68 11.64 -34.98
C ILE A 589 -24.16 11.47 -35.09
N CYS A 590 -23.73 10.38 -35.73
CA CYS A 590 -22.32 10.03 -35.90
C CYS A 590 -22.04 9.62 -37.34
N ARG A 591 -20.94 10.12 -37.93
CA ARG A 591 -20.41 9.66 -39.23
C ARG A 591 -18.94 9.27 -39.11
N TYR A 592 -18.56 8.19 -39.78
CA TYR A 592 -17.17 7.77 -39.91
C TYR A 592 -16.59 8.21 -41.25
N TYR A 593 -15.37 8.75 -41.21
CA TYR A 593 -14.61 9.16 -42.39
C TYR A 593 -13.24 8.47 -42.41
N SER A 594 -12.93 7.83 -43.53
CA SER A 594 -11.60 7.29 -43.77
C SER A 594 -10.67 8.41 -44.27
N CYS A 595 -9.61 8.70 -43.52
CA CYS A 595 -8.62 9.71 -43.88
C CYS A 595 -7.30 9.46 -43.14
N ASP A 596 -6.18 9.58 -43.86
CA ASP A 596 -4.87 9.70 -43.23
C ASP A 596 -4.65 11.14 -42.79
N VAL A 597 -4.65 11.36 -41.48
CA VAL A 597 -4.46 12.70 -40.90
C VAL A 597 -3.07 13.27 -41.16
N THR A 598 -2.11 12.45 -41.60
CA THR A 598 -0.76 12.91 -41.97
C THR A 598 -0.70 13.56 -43.36
N ASP A 599 -1.74 13.40 -44.19
CA ASP A 599 -1.86 14.04 -45.50
C ASP A 599 -2.62 15.37 -45.38
N ALA A 600 -1.92 16.49 -45.56
CA ALA A 600 -2.47 17.84 -45.43
C ALA A 600 -3.56 18.16 -46.47
N ILE A 601 -3.48 17.58 -47.67
CA ILE A 601 -4.51 17.81 -48.71
C ILE A 601 -5.77 17.04 -48.32
N ALA A 602 -5.63 15.76 -47.97
CA ALA A 602 -6.77 14.93 -47.55
C ALA A 602 -7.49 15.51 -46.32
N VAL A 603 -6.75 16.04 -45.34
CA VAL A 603 -7.34 16.69 -44.15
C VAL A 603 -8.15 17.94 -44.53
N ARG A 604 -7.65 18.81 -45.42
CA ARG A 604 -8.38 20.02 -45.86
C ARG A 604 -9.67 19.66 -46.61
N GLU A 605 -9.61 18.68 -47.49
CA GLU A 605 -10.78 18.16 -48.20
C GLU A 605 -11.80 17.56 -47.22
N LEU A 606 -11.33 16.78 -46.24
CA LEU A 606 -12.19 16.19 -45.21
C LEU A 606 -12.86 17.25 -44.33
N VAL A 607 -12.13 18.27 -43.87
CA VAL A 607 -12.70 19.36 -43.06
C VAL A 607 -13.81 20.07 -43.84
N THR A 608 -13.60 20.33 -45.12
CA THR A 608 -14.62 20.92 -46.01
C THR A 608 -15.85 20.02 -46.12
N ARG A 609 -15.64 18.73 -46.33
CA ARG A 609 -16.72 17.73 -46.42
C ARG A 609 -17.52 17.61 -45.13
N VAL A 610 -16.86 17.56 -43.97
CA VAL A 610 -17.52 17.49 -42.66
C VAL A 610 -18.38 18.74 -42.44
N ARG A 611 -17.87 19.93 -42.80
CA ARG A 611 -18.63 21.19 -42.69
C ARG A 611 -19.90 21.18 -43.54
N GLN A 612 -19.84 20.60 -44.74
CA GLN A 612 -20.99 20.46 -45.63
C GLN A 612 -22.01 19.41 -45.13
N GLU A 613 -21.52 18.30 -44.58
CA GLU A 613 -22.36 17.16 -44.21
C GLU A 613 -22.99 17.27 -42.80
N LEU A 614 -22.30 17.88 -41.84
CA LEU A 614 -22.71 17.90 -40.43
C LEU A 614 -22.92 19.32 -39.87
N GLY A 615 -22.24 20.33 -40.42
CA GLY A 615 -22.26 21.71 -39.93
C GLY A 615 -20.89 22.22 -39.47
N PRO A 616 -20.80 23.45 -38.94
CA PRO A 616 -19.54 24.05 -38.52
C PRO A 616 -18.87 23.22 -37.43
N ILE A 617 -17.56 22.98 -37.57
CA ILE A 617 -16.76 22.26 -36.57
C ILE A 617 -16.50 23.20 -35.41
N THR A 618 -17.15 22.95 -34.28
CA THR A 618 -17.06 23.79 -33.07
C THR A 618 -16.20 23.17 -31.98
N GLY A 619 -15.84 21.89 -32.10
CA GLY A 619 -14.90 21.21 -31.21
C GLY A 619 -14.01 20.21 -31.95
N VAL A 620 -12.81 19.98 -31.43
CA VAL A 620 -11.87 18.97 -31.94
C VAL A 620 -11.36 18.11 -30.81
N ILE A 621 -11.34 16.79 -31.03
CA ILE A 621 -10.66 15.82 -30.18
C ILE A 621 -9.65 15.07 -31.03
N HIS A 622 -8.36 15.25 -30.75
CA HIS A 622 -7.28 14.58 -31.46
C HIS A 622 -6.78 13.36 -30.69
N GLY A 623 -7.30 12.18 -31.04
CA GLY A 623 -6.95 10.88 -30.45
C GLY A 623 -6.08 10.00 -31.34
N SER A 624 -5.75 10.43 -32.55
CA SER A 624 -4.93 9.65 -33.48
C SER A 624 -3.51 9.46 -32.94
N ALA A 625 -3.12 8.20 -32.77
CA ALA A 625 -1.81 7.83 -32.25
C ALA A 625 -1.38 6.46 -32.77
N LEU A 626 -0.06 6.24 -32.77
CA LEU A 626 0.57 4.93 -32.95
C LEU A 626 1.62 4.80 -31.86
N ASN A 627 1.61 3.69 -31.12
CA ASN A 627 2.65 3.35 -30.15
C ASN A 627 3.27 2.02 -30.54
N LYS A 628 4.58 2.00 -30.76
CA LYS A 628 5.35 0.79 -31.06
C LYS A 628 6.60 0.72 -30.16
N PRO A 629 6.46 0.28 -28.89
CA PRO A 629 7.54 0.32 -27.94
C PRO A 629 8.76 -0.45 -28.44
N ARG A 630 9.89 0.25 -28.55
CA ARG A 630 11.20 -0.29 -28.91
C ARG A 630 12.27 0.66 -28.44
N ARG A 631 13.44 0.12 -28.09
CA ARG A 631 14.58 0.96 -27.72
C ARG A 631 14.95 1.91 -28.85
N VAL A 632 15.45 3.09 -28.51
CA VAL A 632 15.86 4.11 -29.50
C VAL A 632 16.89 3.56 -30.51
N GLU A 633 17.79 2.68 -30.06
CA GLU A 633 18.82 2.01 -30.87
C GLU A 633 18.24 1.06 -31.93
N ASN A 634 17.04 0.53 -31.68
CA ASN A 634 16.33 -0.40 -32.57
C ASN A 634 15.28 0.31 -33.44
N SER A 635 15.34 1.64 -33.54
CA SER A 635 14.45 2.43 -34.41
C SER A 635 15.26 3.21 -35.43
N THR A 636 14.93 3.03 -36.70
CA THR A 636 15.34 3.99 -37.75
C THR A 636 14.57 5.30 -37.59
N LEU A 637 15.10 6.38 -38.18
CA LEU A 637 14.42 7.68 -38.20
C LEU A 637 13.11 7.62 -39.00
N GLY A 638 13.04 6.80 -40.05
CA GLY A 638 11.82 6.61 -40.85
C GLY A 638 10.71 5.92 -40.05
N GLU A 639 11.05 4.85 -39.32
CA GLU A 639 10.09 4.17 -38.42
C GLU A 639 9.63 5.08 -37.29
N ALA A 640 10.56 5.83 -36.68
CA ALA A 640 10.23 6.85 -35.69
C ALA A 640 9.27 7.89 -36.26
N LYS A 641 9.53 8.42 -37.47
CA LYS A 641 8.64 9.39 -38.12
C LYS A 641 7.25 8.81 -38.32
N SER A 642 7.15 7.55 -38.76
CA SER A 642 5.85 6.89 -38.99
C SER A 642 5.01 6.74 -37.71
N GLU A 643 5.67 6.68 -36.55
CA GLU A 643 5.05 6.59 -35.23
C GLU A 643 4.61 7.96 -34.70
N VAL A 644 5.47 8.97 -34.87
CA VAL A 644 5.22 10.34 -34.40
C VAL A 644 4.19 11.07 -35.29
N ALA A 645 4.19 10.82 -36.59
CA ALA A 645 3.43 11.58 -37.58
C ALA A 645 1.91 11.64 -37.32
N PRO A 646 1.20 10.54 -36.99
CA PRO A 646 -0.25 10.59 -36.74
C PRO A 646 -0.64 11.55 -35.62
N LYS A 647 0.24 11.73 -34.63
CA LYS A 647 0.00 12.61 -33.48
C LYS A 647 0.44 14.04 -33.79
N VAL A 648 1.65 14.23 -34.32
CA VAL A 648 2.25 15.56 -34.51
C VAL A 648 1.87 16.20 -35.86
N LEU A 649 2.07 15.50 -36.97
CA LEU A 649 1.63 16.02 -38.29
C LEU A 649 0.11 16.05 -38.39
N GLY A 650 -0.56 15.06 -37.78
CA GLY A 650 -2.02 15.04 -37.71
C GLY A 650 -2.62 16.29 -37.08
N VAL A 651 -2.08 16.75 -35.93
CA VAL A 651 -2.57 17.95 -35.28
C VAL A 651 -2.19 19.21 -36.06
N LEU A 652 -0.97 19.28 -36.61
CA LEU A 652 -0.53 20.42 -37.44
C LEU A 652 -1.41 20.63 -38.67
N ASN A 653 -1.74 19.55 -39.38
CA ASN A 653 -2.61 19.60 -40.55
C ASN A 653 -4.02 20.04 -40.18
N LEU A 654 -4.53 19.62 -39.02
CA LEU A 654 -5.83 20.08 -38.51
C LEU A 654 -5.81 21.55 -38.13
N MET A 655 -4.76 22.01 -37.44
CA MET A 655 -4.60 23.42 -37.08
C MET A 655 -4.60 24.30 -38.34
N GLU A 656 -3.85 23.93 -39.38
CA GLU A 656 -3.84 24.65 -40.66
C GLU A 656 -5.22 24.62 -41.35
N ALA A 657 -5.89 23.47 -41.39
CA ALA A 657 -7.20 23.34 -42.03
C ALA A 657 -8.34 24.07 -41.29
N LEU A 658 -8.14 24.38 -40.01
CA LEU A 658 -9.11 25.05 -39.15
C LEU A 658 -8.78 26.53 -38.90
N GLU A 659 -7.66 27.04 -39.40
CA GLU A 659 -7.14 28.38 -39.12
C GLU A 659 -8.16 29.51 -39.41
N GLU A 660 -8.96 29.38 -40.47
CA GLU A 660 -9.97 30.40 -40.85
C GLU A 660 -11.21 30.42 -39.94
N MET A 661 -11.56 29.27 -39.34
CA MET A 661 -12.72 29.11 -38.46
C MET A 661 -12.31 28.15 -37.33
N PRO A 662 -11.56 28.68 -36.35
CA PRO A 662 -11.00 27.86 -35.28
C PRO A 662 -12.13 27.32 -34.37
N PRO A 663 -11.94 26.12 -33.80
CA PRO A 663 -12.94 25.52 -32.92
C PRO A 663 -13.00 26.28 -31.58
N ARG A 664 -14.10 26.14 -30.83
CA ARG A 664 -14.20 26.72 -29.49
C ARG A 664 -13.38 25.95 -28.45
N LEU A 665 -13.18 24.65 -28.69
CA LEU A 665 -12.39 23.76 -27.84
C LEU A 665 -11.57 22.79 -28.71
N PHE A 666 -10.26 22.72 -28.47
CA PHE A 666 -9.35 21.79 -29.12
C PHE A 666 -8.63 20.93 -28.06
N VAL A 667 -9.04 19.67 -27.95
CA VAL A 667 -8.47 18.70 -27.00
C VAL A 667 -7.55 17.70 -27.70
N GLY A 668 -6.34 17.51 -27.18
CA GLY A 668 -5.43 16.45 -27.61
C GLY A 668 -5.33 15.34 -26.57
N PHE A 669 -5.43 14.09 -27.00
CA PHE A 669 -5.14 12.95 -26.13
C PHE A 669 -3.62 12.71 -26.14
N SER A 670 -2.99 13.16 -25.07
CA SER A 670 -1.58 12.96 -24.79
C SER A 670 -1.38 11.68 -23.96
N SER A 671 -0.19 11.48 -23.38
CA SER A 671 0.13 10.33 -22.55
C SER A 671 1.10 10.70 -21.44
N ILE A 672 1.02 9.97 -20.32
CA ILE A 672 1.98 10.07 -19.20
C ILE A 672 3.44 9.90 -19.66
N SER A 673 3.70 9.21 -20.78
CA SER A 673 5.06 9.07 -21.34
C SER A 673 5.68 10.41 -21.78
N ALA A 674 4.90 11.47 -21.99
CA ALA A 674 5.42 12.81 -22.23
C ALA A 674 6.02 13.46 -20.98
N VAL A 675 5.66 12.96 -19.80
CA VAL A 675 6.05 13.53 -18.50
C VAL A 675 7.01 12.60 -17.77
N LEU A 676 6.59 11.34 -17.54
CA LEU A 676 7.37 10.31 -16.85
C LEU A 676 8.41 9.65 -17.78
N GLY A 677 8.13 9.58 -19.07
CA GLY A 677 8.78 8.60 -19.95
C GLY A 677 8.33 7.16 -19.64
N LEU A 678 8.56 6.24 -20.58
CA LEU A 678 8.36 4.80 -20.37
C LEU A 678 9.42 4.02 -21.18
N PRO A 679 9.93 2.88 -20.70
CA PRO A 679 10.85 2.06 -21.47
C PRO A 679 10.31 1.72 -22.87
N GLY A 680 11.12 1.94 -23.89
CA GLY A 680 10.80 1.70 -25.30
C GLY A 680 9.91 2.77 -25.92
N ASN A 681 9.50 3.81 -25.18
CA ASN A 681 8.54 4.81 -25.65
C ASN A 681 9.20 6.16 -25.95
N THR A 682 10.50 6.21 -26.21
CA THR A 682 11.24 7.45 -26.51
C THR A 682 10.55 8.34 -27.56
N TRP A 683 10.16 7.78 -28.71
CA TRP A 683 9.45 8.55 -29.76
C TRP A 683 7.98 8.81 -29.43
N TYR A 684 7.33 7.90 -28.70
CA TYR A 684 5.96 8.10 -28.26
C TYR A 684 5.87 9.23 -27.21
N GLY A 685 6.78 9.29 -26.24
CA GLY A 685 6.96 10.39 -25.29
C GLY A 685 7.17 11.72 -26.00
N PHE A 686 8.13 11.78 -26.94
CA PHE A 686 8.35 12.95 -27.79
C PHE A 686 7.07 13.43 -28.50
N SER A 687 6.32 12.52 -29.14
CA SER A 687 5.11 12.89 -29.88
C SER A 687 3.99 13.45 -28.99
N ASN A 688 3.90 13.00 -27.74
CA ASN A 688 2.88 13.43 -26.79
C ASN A 688 3.26 14.76 -26.10
N GLU A 689 4.54 15.02 -25.86
CA GLU A 689 5.05 16.32 -25.44
C GLU A 689 4.88 17.37 -26.56
N SER A 690 5.21 16.99 -27.79
CA SER A 690 5.01 17.83 -28.98
C SER A 690 3.56 18.26 -29.14
N LEU A 691 2.60 17.37 -28.89
CA LEU A 691 1.17 17.67 -28.98
C LEU A 691 0.76 18.79 -27.99
N ASP A 692 1.26 18.74 -26.75
CA ASP A 692 1.00 19.78 -25.74
C ASP A 692 1.55 21.15 -26.21
N LEU A 693 2.81 21.20 -26.62
CA LEU A 693 3.44 22.44 -27.12
C LEU A 693 2.68 23.02 -28.33
N LEU A 694 2.27 22.17 -29.28
CA LEU A 694 1.53 22.62 -30.45
C LEU A 694 0.14 23.16 -30.10
N LEU A 695 -0.57 22.53 -29.16
CA LEU A 695 -1.86 23.01 -28.69
C LEU A 695 -1.73 24.35 -27.97
N ARG A 696 -0.73 24.52 -27.10
CA ARG A 696 -0.43 25.81 -26.44
C ARG A 696 -0.18 26.91 -27.48
N ASN A 697 0.68 26.65 -28.46
CA ASN A 697 0.95 27.60 -29.54
C ASN A 697 -0.31 27.95 -30.35
N PHE A 698 -1.22 26.99 -30.56
CA PHE A 698 -2.48 27.27 -31.24
C PHE A 698 -3.41 28.16 -30.40
N GLY A 699 -3.55 27.89 -29.10
CA GLY A 699 -4.36 28.72 -28.20
C GLY A 699 -3.81 30.15 -28.04
N GLU A 700 -2.49 30.33 -28.11
CA GLU A 700 -1.88 31.67 -28.15
C GLU A 700 -2.22 32.45 -29.42
N ARG A 701 -2.25 31.76 -30.57
CA ARG A 701 -2.62 32.38 -31.86
C ARG A 701 -4.12 32.62 -32.00
N HIS A 702 -4.94 31.82 -31.32
CA HIS A 702 -6.40 31.87 -31.33
C HIS A 702 -6.95 31.94 -29.89
N PRO A 703 -6.90 33.11 -29.22
CA PRO A 703 -7.29 33.27 -27.81
C PRO A 703 -8.75 32.91 -27.50
N GLU A 704 -9.62 32.88 -28.53
CA GLU A 704 -11.00 32.42 -28.45
C GLU A 704 -11.13 30.88 -28.40
N THR A 705 -10.08 30.15 -28.78
CA THR A 705 -10.04 28.69 -28.70
C THR A 705 -9.45 28.26 -27.36
N SER A 706 -10.24 27.55 -26.57
CA SER A 706 -9.66 26.85 -25.43
C SER A 706 -8.93 25.58 -25.89
N VAL A 707 -7.73 25.35 -25.38
CA VAL A 707 -6.90 24.20 -25.73
C VAL A 707 -6.61 23.35 -24.50
N LEU A 708 -6.54 22.02 -24.68
CA LEU A 708 -6.23 21.11 -23.59
C LEU A 708 -5.54 19.83 -24.07
N ALA A 709 -4.38 19.52 -23.53
CA ALA A 709 -3.71 18.23 -23.67
C ALA A 709 -4.00 17.36 -22.44
N ILE A 710 -4.68 16.22 -22.63
CA ILE A 710 -4.96 15.28 -21.53
C ILE A 710 -3.97 14.13 -21.60
N ALA A 711 -3.01 14.09 -20.67
CA ALA A 711 -1.99 13.07 -20.58
C ALA A 711 -2.49 11.89 -19.72
N PHE A 712 -3.12 10.91 -20.37
CA PHE A 712 -3.61 9.72 -19.68
C PHE A 712 -2.47 8.75 -19.34
N SER A 713 -2.60 8.09 -18.18
CA SER A 713 -1.88 6.84 -17.91
C SER A 713 -2.57 5.64 -18.58
N VAL A 714 -2.23 4.42 -18.18
CA VAL A 714 -2.72 3.18 -18.79
C VAL A 714 -4.15 2.91 -18.35
N TRP A 715 -5.00 2.46 -19.26
CA TRP A 715 -6.39 2.08 -18.98
C TRP A 715 -6.50 0.55 -18.85
N SER A 716 -7.36 0.06 -17.97
CA SER A 716 -7.47 -1.38 -17.64
C SER A 716 -8.13 -2.20 -18.74
N GLU A 717 -9.26 -1.75 -19.30
CA GLU A 717 -10.05 -2.55 -20.26
C GLU A 717 -9.84 -2.15 -21.73
N VAL A 718 -9.56 -0.87 -22.01
CA VAL A 718 -9.61 -0.31 -23.36
C VAL A 718 -8.29 0.38 -23.74
N GLY A 719 -8.02 0.53 -25.05
CA GLY A 719 -6.88 1.27 -25.57
C GLY A 719 -5.61 0.43 -25.78
N MET A 720 -4.50 1.11 -26.08
CA MET A 720 -3.24 0.46 -26.48
C MET A 720 -2.65 -0.40 -25.37
N GLY A 721 -2.70 0.03 -24.10
CA GLY A 721 -2.16 -0.73 -22.96
C GLY A 721 -2.85 -2.08 -22.74
N ALA A 722 -4.19 -2.10 -22.77
CA ALA A 722 -4.97 -3.33 -22.68
C ALA A 722 -4.71 -4.27 -23.87
N ARG A 723 -4.70 -3.73 -25.10
CA ARG A 723 -4.47 -4.52 -26.34
C ARG A 723 -3.08 -5.13 -26.43
N MET A 724 -2.07 -4.46 -25.88
CA MET A 724 -0.68 -4.90 -25.93
C MET A 724 -0.31 -5.83 -24.78
N GLY A 725 -1.23 -6.13 -23.86
CA GLY A 725 -0.98 -6.99 -22.70
C GLY A 725 0.03 -6.39 -21.69
N THR A 726 0.33 -5.09 -21.79
CA THR A 726 1.37 -4.42 -21.00
C THR A 726 0.91 -4.05 -19.60
N VAL A 727 -0.40 -4.10 -19.31
CA VAL A 727 -0.98 -3.78 -18.00
C VAL A 727 -0.31 -4.58 -16.87
N ARG A 728 -0.09 -5.88 -17.04
CA ARG A 728 0.57 -6.70 -16.01
C ARG A 728 2.05 -6.31 -15.81
N ASN A 729 2.76 -5.95 -16.88
CA ASN A 729 4.15 -5.51 -16.77
C ASN A 729 4.24 -4.13 -16.10
N LEU A 730 3.36 -3.20 -16.46
CA LEU A 730 3.29 -1.86 -15.89
C LEU A 730 2.89 -1.92 -14.40
N ASN A 731 1.95 -2.79 -14.02
CA ASN A 731 1.64 -3.07 -12.62
C ASN A 731 2.87 -3.58 -11.84
N ARG A 732 3.70 -4.46 -12.42
CA ARG A 732 4.97 -4.91 -11.78
C ARG A 732 5.99 -3.76 -11.64
N MET A 733 5.90 -2.77 -12.52
CA MET A 733 6.69 -1.53 -12.45
C MET A 733 6.06 -0.51 -11.47
N GLY A 734 4.89 -0.81 -10.90
CA GLY A 734 4.16 0.04 -9.95
C GLY A 734 3.16 1.00 -10.60
N ILE A 735 3.01 1.00 -11.92
CA ILE A 735 2.02 1.82 -12.64
C ILE A 735 0.71 1.04 -12.71
N GLU A 736 -0.26 1.44 -11.90
CA GLU A 736 -1.60 0.84 -11.89
C GLU A 736 -2.44 1.33 -13.08
N ALA A 737 -3.23 0.41 -13.64
CA ALA A 737 -4.18 0.76 -14.68
C ALA A 737 -5.41 1.48 -14.10
N MET A 738 -5.84 2.53 -14.81
CA MET A 738 -7.03 3.31 -14.53
C MET A 738 -8.28 2.58 -15.06
N PRO A 739 -9.33 2.41 -14.24
CA PRO A 739 -10.64 1.94 -14.72
C PRO A 739 -11.18 2.81 -15.87
N THR A 740 -11.75 2.19 -16.91
CA THR A 740 -12.26 2.93 -18.08
C THR A 740 -13.34 3.94 -17.70
N GLU A 741 -14.26 3.57 -16.81
CA GLU A 741 -15.32 4.46 -16.35
C GLU A 741 -14.76 5.73 -15.68
N ASP A 742 -13.76 5.58 -14.79
CA ASP A 742 -13.11 6.71 -14.14
C ASP A 742 -12.38 7.61 -15.16
N GLY A 743 -11.66 7.01 -16.12
CA GLY A 743 -11.00 7.74 -17.19
C GLY A 743 -11.97 8.56 -18.04
N VAL A 744 -13.11 7.98 -18.42
CA VAL A 744 -14.18 8.68 -19.16
C VAL A 744 -14.77 9.80 -18.31
N ASN A 745 -15.04 9.56 -17.02
CA ASN A 745 -15.58 10.57 -16.12
C ASN A 745 -14.63 11.77 -15.96
N ARG A 746 -13.31 11.53 -15.86
CA ARG A 746 -12.28 12.59 -15.83
C ARG A 746 -12.24 13.37 -17.14
N PHE A 747 -12.29 12.67 -18.27
CA PHE A 747 -12.36 13.31 -19.59
C PHE A 747 -13.59 14.23 -19.70
N LEU A 748 -14.78 13.72 -19.37
CA LEU A 748 -16.03 14.47 -19.46
C LEU A 748 -15.99 15.74 -18.62
N GLU A 749 -15.51 15.66 -17.38
CA GLU A 749 -15.39 16.86 -16.55
C GLU A 749 -14.49 17.92 -17.19
N LEU A 750 -13.35 17.52 -17.76
CA LEU A 750 -12.42 18.44 -18.44
C LEU A 750 -13.00 19.05 -19.72
N MET A 751 -14.01 18.41 -20.34
CA MET A 751 -14.75 18.98 -21.48
C MET A 751 -15.71 20.09 -21.07
N PHE A 752 -16.19 20.09 -19.82
CA PHE A 752 -17.14 21.09 -19.31
C PHE A 752 -16.51 22.12 -18.38
N LYS A 753 -15.41 21.76 -17.72
CA LYS A 753 -14.71 22.62 -16.76
C LYS A 753 -13.27 22.88 -17.20
N ASP A 754 -12.82 24.09 -16.91
CA ASP A 754 -11.47 24.56 -17.16
C ASP A 754 -10.58 24.25 -15.94
N PRO A 755 -9.55 23.40 -16.10
CA PRO A 755 -8.61 23.08 -15.03
C PRO A 755 -7.61 24.21 -14.71
N GLY A 756 -7.60 25.30 -15.49
CA GLY A 756 -6.67 26.42 -15.33
C GLY A 756 -5.27 26.18 -15.88
N ASP A 757 -5.01 25.02 -16.48
CA ASP A 757 -3.78 24.69 -17.22
C ASP A 757 -4.14 24.05 -18.57
N SER A 758 -3.26 24.22 -19.56
CA SER A 758 -3.41 23.62 -20.89
C SER A 758 -2.98 22.15 -20.93
N GLN A 759 -2.35 21.61 -19.88
CA GLN A 759 -2.06 20.18 -19.75
C GLN A 759 -2.58 19.62 -18.43
N VAL A 760 -3.34 18.54 -18.48
CA VAL A 760 -3.74 17.76 -17.29
C VAL A 760 -3.28 16.33 -17.45
N VAL A 761 -2.54 15.84 -16.47
CA VAL A 761 -2.17 14.43 -16.33
C VAL A 761 -3.27 13.70 -15.56
N VAL A 762 -3.85 12.67 -16.15
CA VAL A 762 -4.90 11.85 -15.51
C VAL A 762 -4.34 10.46 -15.28
N THR A 763 -4.17 10.10 -14.03
CA THR A 763 -3.50 8.84 -13.68
C THR A 763 -4.06 8.19 -12.42
N SER A 764 -3.93 6.86 -12.39
CA SER A 764 -3.94 6.06 -11.17
C SER A 764 -2.55 6.07 -10.53
N LYS A 765 -2.33 5.21 -9.53
CA LYS A 765 -1.08 5.07 -8.80
C LYS A 765 0.11 4.85 -9.73
N LEU A 766 1.13 5.70 -9.59
CA LEU A 766 2.38 5.65 -10.33
C LEU A 766 3.54 5.17 -9.45
N GLY A 767 3.35 4.06 -8.74
CA GLY A 767 4.42 3.37 -8.02
C GLY A 767 4.96 4.11 -6.80
N GLY A 768 5.27 3.36 -5.73
CA GLY A 768 5.78 3.94 -4.48
C GLY A 768 7.27 4.28 -4.52
N VAL A 769 7.86 4.43 -3.34
CA VAL A 769 9.32 4.64 -3.17
C VAL A 769 10.13 3.52 -3.84
N GLU A 770 9.59 2.30 -3.84
CA GLU A 770 10.19 1.13 -4.48
C GLU A 770 10.26 1.24 -6.02
N THR A 771 9.27 1.89 -6.65
CA THR A 771 9.29 2.15 -8.10
C THR A 771 10.37 3.16 -8.47
N MET A 772 10.56 4.20 -7.65
CA MET A 772 11.68 5.14 -7.80
C MET A 772 13.04 4.46 -7.58
N ARG A 773 13.16 3.57 -6.59
CA ARG A 773 14.39 2.77 -6.37
C ARG A 773 14.71 1.83 -7.54
N ARG A 774 13.70 1.42 -8.30
CA ARG A 774 13.83 0.58 -9.51
C ARG A 774 14.06 1.37 -10.80
N GLY A 775 14.34 2.68 -10.71
CA GLY A 775 14.76 3.51 -11.83
C GLY A 775 13.69 4.43 -12.42
N PHE A 776 12.47 4.48 -11.88
CA PHE A 776 11.45 5.47 -12.28
C PHE A 776 11.58 6.78 -11.49
N ASP A 777 12.74 7.42 -11.53
CA ASP A 777 13.08 8.67 -10.83
C ASP A 777 12.71 9.95 -11.61
N THR A 778 11.90 9.80 -12.67
CA THR A 778 11.42 10.85 -13.57
C THR A 778 10.12 11.51 -13.09
N TRP A 779 9.34 10.87 -12.21
CA TRP A 779 8.17 11.45 -11.54
C TRP A 779 8.51 11.88 -10.11
N ARG A 780 9.01 13.11 -9.98
CA ARG A 780 9.54 13.64 -8.72
C ARG A 780 8.47 14.38 -7.94
N THR A 781 7.65 13.65 -7.18
CA THR A 781 6.82 14.27 -6.14
C THR A 781 7.71 15.00 -5.15
N HIS A 782 7.28 16.17 -4.64
CA HIS A 782 7.98 16.77 -3.51
C HIS A 782 8.01 15.73 -2.36
N ARG A 783 9.10 15.68 -1.60
CA ARG A 783 9.21 14.80 -0.43
C ARG A 783 9.77 15.64 0.69
N TYR A 784 8.96 15.82 1.72
CA TYR A 784 9.42 16.40 2.96
C TYR A 784 9.85 15.27 3.86
N GLU A 785 10.98 15.40 4.55
CA GLU A 785 11.28 14.46 5.61
C GLU A 785 10.19 14.59 6.68
N PRO A 786 9.57 13.48 7.11
CA PRO A 786 8.72 13.49 8.28
C PRO A 786 9.41 14.21 9.44
N PRO A 787 8.73 15.09 10.18
CA PRO A 787 9.32 15.72 11.36
C PRO A 787 9.91 14.65 12.27
N ALA A 788 11.14 14.83 12.77
CA ALA A 788 11.79 13.87 13.67
C ALA A 788 10.95 13.58 14.93
N SER A 789 10.03 14.48 15.27
CA SER A 789 9.06 14.33 16.36
C SER A 789 7.94 13.31 16.08
N PHE A 790 7.70 12.91 14.84
CA PHE A 790 6.61 11.99 14.47
C PHE A 790 7.11 10.55 14.42
N SER A 791 6.93 9.86 15.54
CA SER A 791 7.54 8.56 15.78
C SER A 791 6.86 7.37 15.08
N PHE A 792 5.79 7.52 14.29
CA PHE A 792 5.17 6.38 13.59
C PHE A 792 5.40 6.35 12.09
N ILE A 793 5.93 7.43 11.53
CA ILE A 793 5.97 7.66 10.09
C ILE A 793 7.40 7.75 9.55
N GLU A 794 8.33 7.04 10.16
CA GLU A 794 9.76 7.18 9.85
C GLU A 794 10.13 6.55 8.50
N ASN A 795 9.50 5.44 8.12
CA ASN A 795 9.81 4.73 6.87
C ASN A 795 8.67 4.82 5.87
N ILE A 796 8.78 5.75 4.92
CA ILE A 796 7.88 5.86 3.77
C ILE A 796 8.15 4.68 2.82
N HIS A 797 7.14 3.87 2.52
CA HIS A 797 7.22 2.84 1.48
C HIS A 797 6.47 3.23 0.19
N THR A 798 5.47 4.11 0.29
CA THR A 798 4.72 4.64 -0.85
C THR A 798 4.30 6.08 -0.58
N ILE A 799 4.37 6.93 -1.60
CA ILE A 799 4.03 8.34 -1.46
C ILE A 799 3.59 8.93 -2.80
N GLU A 800 2.42 9.55 -2.77
CA GLU A 800 1.90 10.49 -3.75
C GLU A 800 1.28 11.62 -2.93
N LEU A 801 2.04 12.69 -2.69
CA LEU A 801 1.63 13.76 -1.79
C LEU A 801 0.30 14.38 -2.23
N GLY A 802 -0.57 14.67 -1.25
CA GLY A 802 -1.93 15.15 -1.50
C GLY A 802 -2.91 14.06 -1.97
N VAL A 803 -2.46 12.81 -2.14
CA VAL A 803 -3.31 11.69 -2.57
C VAL A 803 -3.22 10.52 -1.60
N GLU A 804 -2.05 9.94 -1.42
CA GLU A 804 -1.86 8.72 -0.63
C GLU A 804 -0.43 8.59 -0.11
N VAL A 805 -0.28 8.14 1.12
CA VAL A 805 1.01 7.77 1.71
C VAL A 805 0.85 6.46 2.48
N GLY A 806 1.94 5.71 2.56
CA GLY A 806 2.05 4.53 3.40
C GLY A 806 3.41 4.49 4.09
N PHE A 807 3.36 4.20 5.39
CA PHE A 807 4.51 4.07 6.26
C PHE A 807 4.60 2.67 6.83
N ARG A 808 5.83 2.19 7.03
CA ARG A 808 6.10 0.96 7.76
C ARG A 808 6.89 1.26 9.01
N THR A 809 6.48 0.65 10.10
CA THR A 809 7.21 0.77 11.35
C THR A 809 7.04 -0.50 12.17
N ARG A 810 8.06 -0.86 12.94
CA ARG A 810 8.01 -2.01 13.81
C ARG A 810 7.73 -1.56 15.23
N LEU A 811 6.68 -2.14 15.82
CA LEU A 811 6.36 -1.96 17.22
C LEU A 811 7.15 -2.98 18.05
N THR A 812 7.84 -2.51 19.09
CA THR A 812 8.64 -3.37 19.99
C THR A 812 8.53 -2.88 21.42
N LEU A 813 8.67 -3.77 22.41
CA LEU A 813 8.63 -3.32 23.80
C LEU A 813 9.79 -2.37 24.15
N THR A 814 10.92 -2.42 23.42
CA THR A 814 12.07 -1.55 23.67
C THR A 814 11.84 -0.12 23.18
N GLN A 815 11.28 0.06 21.99
CA GLN A 815 11.01 1.39 21.40
C GLN A 815 9.63 1.96 21.80
N ASP A 816 8.68 1.09 22.12
CA ASP A 816 7.29 1.42 22.43
C ASP A 816 6.97 0.99 23.86
N SER A 817 7.60 1.62 24.85
CA SER A 817 7.56 1.10 26.23
C SER A 817 6.15 1.14 26.85
N TYR A 818 5.31 2.05 26.38
CA TYR A 818 3.89 2.17 26.74
C TYR A 818 3.11 0.87 26.48
N VAL A 819 3.53 0.04 25.53
CA VAL A 819 2.89 -1.27 25.26
C VAL A 819 3.00 -2.19 26.49
N ARG A 820 4.03 -2.05 27.32
CA ARG A 820 4.19 -2.84 28.56
C ARG A 820 3.10 -2.58 29.60
N ASP A 821 2.44 -1.43 29.53
CA ASP A 821 1.36 -1.03 30.42
C ASP A 821 -0.03 -1.28 29.81
N HIS A 822 -0.12 -2.06 28.73
CA HIS A 822 -1.38 -2.34 28.06
C HIS A 822 -1.50 -3.84 27.74
N ILE A 823 -1.61 -4.64 28.81
CA ILE A 823 -1.60 -6.10 28.78
C ILE A 823 -3.00 -6.63 29.07
N TYR A 824 -3.58 -7.39 28.14
CA TYR A 824 -4.86 -8.07 28.33
C TYR A 824 -4.66 -9.59 28.21
N ASN A 825 -5.03 -10.34 29.25
CA ASN A 825 -4.87 -11.80 29.32
C ASN A 825 -3.46 -12.27 28.88
N GLY A 826 -2.42 -11.59 29.37
CA GLY A 826 -1.02 -11.90 29.05
C GLY A 826 -0.55 -11.47 27.66
N SER A 827 -1.42 -10.90 26.82
CA SER A 827 -1.07 -10.40 25.50
C SER A 827 -0.80 -8.90 25.55
N TYR A 828 0.33 -8.48 25.00
CA TYR A 828 0.69 -7.07 24.84
C TYR A 828 -0.09 -6.47 23.67
N LEU A 829 -0.95 -5.49 23.94
CA LEU A 829 -1.81 -4.89 22.93
C LEU A 829 -1.32 -3.49 22.59
N PHE A 830 -1.19 -3.18 21.30
CA PHE A 830 -0.96 -1.82 20.84
C PHE A 830 -2.20 -0.96 21.16
N PRO A 831 -2.09 0.07 22.03
CA PRO A 831 -3.26 0.80 22.51
C PRO A 831 -3.92 1.61 21.38
N THR A 832 -5.25 1.63 21.38
CA THR A 832 -6.07 2.37 20.41
C THR A 832 -5.64 3.82 20.27
N VAL A 833 -5.36 4.50 21.37
CA VAL A 833 -4.97 5.92 21.38
C VAL A 833 -3.70 6.22 20.59
N PHE A 834 -2.71 5.31 20.61
CA PHE A 834 -1.50 5.42 19.81
C PHE A 834 -1.74 5.03 18.35
N GLY A 835 -2.67 4.11 18.09
CA GLY A 835 -3.14 3.83 16.74
C GLY A 835 -3.85 5.03 16.09
N LEU A 836 -4.69 5.74 16.84
CA LEU A 836 -5.31 6.99 16.37
C LEU A 836 -4.25 8.07 16.08
N GLU A 837 -3.25 8.20 16.94
CA GLU A 837 -2.13 9.13 16.76
C GLU A 837 -1.29 8.80 15.52
N ALA A 838 -0.94 7.53 15.30
CA ALA A 838 -0.21 7.09 14.12
C ALA A 838 -0.98 7.41 12.82
N MET A 839 -2.30 7.13 12.81
CA MET A 839 -3.18 7.50 11.70
C MET A 839 -3.26 9.02 11.50
N ALA A 840 -3.27 9.81 12.58
CA ALA A 840 -3.23 11.27 12.50
C ALA A 840 -1.91 11.77 11.91
N GLN A 841 -0.76 11.29 12.35
CA GLN A 841 0.55 11.67 11.79
C GLN A 841 0.61 11.41 10.27
N ALA A 842 0.15 10.24 9.82
CA ALA A 842 0.10 9.92 8.40
C ALA A 842 -0.87 10.84 7.63
N ALA A 843 -2.04 11.14 8.21
CA ALA A 843 -3.04 12.01 7.58
C ALA A 843 -2.56 13.47 7.45
N PHE A 844 -1.84 13.97 8.43
CA PHE A 844 -1.24 15.31 8.40
C PHE A 844 -0.12 15.39 7.36
N TYR A 845 0.73 14.38 7.32
CA TYR A 845 1.82 14.31 6.35
C TYR A 845 1.30 14.29 4.90
N VAL A 846 0.32 13.44 4.58
CA VAL A 846 -0.19 13.34 3.20
C VAL A 846 -0.96 14.60 2.77
N SER A 847 -1.65 15.27 3.70
CA SER A 847 -2.43 16.47 3.41
C SER A 847 -1.60 17.75 3.35
N GLN A 848 -0.36 17.73 3.84
CA GLN A 848 0.51 18.92 4.01
C GLN A 848 -0.12 20.04 4.85
N LYS A 849 -1.10 19.70 5.69
CA LYS A 849 -1.73 20.64 6.61
C LYS A 849 -0.94 20.67 7.92
N THR A 850 -0.51 21.86 8.31
CA THR A 850 0.28 22.09 9.52
C THR A 850 -0.52 22.72 10.67
N ALA A 851 -1.74 23.20 10.39
CA ALA A 851 -2.65 23.79 11.37
C ALA A 851 -4.12 23.51 11.01
N PHE A 852 -4.97 23.44 12.03
CA PHE A 852 -6.42 23.19 11.92
C PHE A 852 -7.12 23.84 13.11
N SER A 853 -8.37 24.24 12.92
CA SER A 853 -9.17 24.88 13.97
C SER A 853 -9.95 23.86 14.81
N ARG A 854 -10.35 22.74 14.19
CA ARG A 854 -11.00 21.59 14.83
C ARG A 854 -10.53 20.32 14.15
N LEU A 855 -10.20 19.30 14.94
CA LEU A 855 -9.92 17.96 14.43
C LEU A 855 -11.05 17.02 14.81
N ARG A 856 -11.55 16.31 13.81
CA ARG A 856 -12.60 15.31 14.00
C ARG A 856 -12.17 13.99 13.39
N LEU A 857 -12.34 12.91 14.14
CA LEU A 857 -12.21 11.56 13.63
C LEU A 857 -13.63 10.97 13.51
N GLN A 858 -13.93 10.32 12.40
CA GLN A 858 -15.22 9.68 12.13
C GLN A 858 -15.04 8.25 11.66
N ASP A 859 -16.08 7.43 11.85
CA ASP A 859 -16.11 6.02 11.42
C ASP A 859 -14.84 5.29 11.88
N ILE A 860 -14.50 5.44 13.16
CA ILE A 860 -13.34 4.78 13.75
C ILE A 860 -13.73 3.32 13.94
N ARG A 861 -13.02 2.42 13.25
CA ARG A 861 -13.24 0.97 13.32
C ARG A 861 -12.03 0.32 13.96
N LEU A 862 -12.30 -0.52 14.95
CA LEU A 862 -11.33 -1.24 15.76
C LEU A 862 -11.66 -2.73 15.65
N GLU A 863 -11.70 -3.24 14.43
CA GLU A 863 -12.23 -4.57 14.14
C GLU A 863 -11.40 -5.69 14.77
N ARG A 864 -10.09 -5.44 14.92
CA ARG A 864 -9.13 -6.42 15.43
C ARG A 864 -8.08 -5.73 16.32
N PRO A 865 -7.75 -6.31 17.48
CA PRO A 865 -6.62 -5.82 18.26
C PRO A 865 -5.31 -6.04 17.48
N ILE A 866 -4.32 -5.22 17.79
CA ILE A 866 -2.95 -5.40 17.28
C ILE A 866 -2.12 -5.92 18.46
N VAL A 867 -1.70 -7.17 18.38
CA VAL A 867 -0.90 -7.84 19.42
C VAL A 867 0.59 -7.68 19.07
N VAL A 868 1.38 -7.21 20.04
CA VAL A 868 2.83 -7.03 19.92
C VAL A 868 3.52 -8.23 20.54
N ASP A 869 4.35 -8.93 19.78
CA ASP A 869 5.15 -10.03 20.33
C ASP A 869 6.27 -9.45 21.23
N PRO A 870 6.47 -9.98 22.45
CA PRO A 870 7.47 -9.43 23.37
C PRO A 870 8.92 -9.59 22.89
N GLU A 871 9.21 -10.58 22.05
CA GLU A 871 10.56 -10.86 21.53
C GLU A 871 10.74 -10.28 20.12
N GLN A 872 9.80 -10.57 19.22
CA GLN A 872 9.90 -10.23 17.81
C GLN A 872 9.27 -8.88 17.44
N GLY A 873 8.37 -8.36 18.29
CA GLY A 873 7.55 -7.21 17.97
C GLY A 873 6.46 -7.52 16.95
N VAL A 874 5.99 -6.49 16.26
CA VAL A 874 5.11 -6.63 15.09
C VAL A 874 5.34 -5.47 14.12
N GLU A 875 5.50 -5.77 12.84
CA GLU A 875 5.50 -4.75 11.79
C GLU A 875 4.07 -4.32 11.46
N ILE A 876 3.85 -3.01 11.48
CA ILE A 876 2.60 -2.37 11.09
C ILE A 876 2.80 -1.50 9.85
N GLU A 877 1.75 -1.39 9.05
CA GLU A 877 1.68 -0.52 7.89
C GLU A 877 0.56 0.50 8.10
N ILE A 878 0.92 1.78 8.09
CA ILE A 878 0.00 2.90 8.33
C ILE A 878 -0.24 3.59 6.99
N TRP A 879 -1.47 3.51 6.49
CA TRP A 879 -1.91 4.17 5.27
C TRP A 879 -2.72 5.41 5.59
N ALA A 880 -2.56 6.45 4.76
CA ALA A 880 -3.46 7.58 4.73
C ALA A 880 -3.74 7.99 3.27
N ARG A 881 -5.02 8.14 2.92
CA ARG A 881 -5.49 8.53 1.59
C ARG A 881 -6.42 9.74 1.69
N VAL A 882 -6.09 10.79 0.96
CA VAL A 882 -6.93 11.98 0.81
C VAL A 882 -8.14 11.65 -0.06
N LEU A 883 -9.34 11.87 0.48
CA LEU A 883 -10.58 11.73 -0.26
C LEU A 883 -10.81 13.00 -1.08
N GLU A 884 -11.19 12.84 -2.36
CA GLU A 884 -11.51 13.98 -3.21
C GLU A 884 -12.75 14.71 -2.71
N LYS A 885 -12.65 16.03 -2.59
CA LYS A 885 -13.77 16.90 -2.29
C LYS A 885 -14.81 16.86 -3.41
N LYS A 886 -16.09 16.89 -3.03
CA LYS A 886 -17.23 17.03 -3.95
C LYS A 886 -17.64 18.49 -4.14
N SER A 887 -17.28 19.36 -3.20
CA SER A 887 -17.57 20.80 -3.22
C SER A 887 -16.43 21.59 -2.58
N PRO A 888 -16.19 22.85 -2.99
CA PRO A 888 -15.17 23.70 -2.37
C PRO A 888 -15.38 23.93 -0.86
N LEU A 889 -16.64 23.86 -0.39
CA LEU A 889 -17.02 24.04 1.00
C LEU A 889 -16.81 22.78 1.85
N GLU A 890 -16.57 21.62 1.23
CA GLU A 890 -16.34 20.38 1.97
C GLU A 890 -14.96 20.42 2.66
N PRO A 891 -14.88 20.10 3.97
CA PRO A 891 -13.61 20.04 4.67
C PRO A 891 -12.73 18.93 4.07
N LEU A 892 -11.42 19.04 4.28
CA LEU A 892 -10.49 18.03 3.81
C LEU A 892 -10.69 16.73 4.60
N GLN A 893 -10.89 15.62 3.91
CA GLN A 893 -11.09 14.32 4.53
C GLN A 893 -9.95 13.36 4.15
N VAL A 894 -9.41 12.67 5.15
CA VAL A 894 -8.32 11.70 4.98
C VAL A 894 -8.72 10.39 5.62
N ARG A 895 -8.82 9.32 4.82
CA ARG A 895 -9.04 7.97 5.32
C ARG A 895 -7.69 7.38 5.72
N ALA A 896 -7.55 6.96 6.96
CA ALA A 896 -6.35 6.31 7.46
C ALA A 896 -6.66 4.88 7.98
N GLU A 897 -5.69 3.98 7.84
CA GLU A 897 -5.80 2.57 8.20
C GLU A 897 -4.47 2.06 8.77
N ILE A 898 -4.53 1.12 9.72
CA ILE A 898 -3.37 0.37 10.21
C ILE A 898 -3.57 -1.11 9.90
N ARG A 899 -2.56 -1.71 9.27
CA ARG A 899 -2.50 -3.15 8.95
C ARG A 899 -1.27 -3.78 9.57
N THR A 900 -1.24 -5.10 9.64
CA THR A 900 -0.12 -5.83 10.27
C THR A 900 0.46 -6.88 9.34
N GLU A 901 1.74 -7.20 9.52
CA GLU A 901 2.42 -8.28 8.79
C GLU A 901 1.72 -9.65 8.97
N ARG A 902 1.06 -9.86 10.11
CA ARG A 902 0.34 -11.11 10.45
C ARG A 902 -0.82 -11.41 9.49
N THR A 903 -1.39 -10.39 8.87
CA THR A 903 -2.45 -10.53 7.84
C THR A 903 -1.89 -10.35 6.43
N GLY A 904 -0.57 -10.34 6.26
CA GLY A 904 0.09 -9.98 5.01
C GLY A 904 -0.25 -8.55 4.54
N PHE A 905 -0.59 -7.64 5.47
CA PHE A 905 -1.05 -6.27 5.19
C PHE A 905 -2.30 -6.17 4.31
N THR A 906 -3.14 -7.21 4.28
CA THR A 906 -4.34 -7.24 3.44
C THR A 906 -5.59 -6.74 4.15
N ILE A 907 -5.59 -6.73 5.49
CA ILE A 907 -6.76 -6.41 6.31
C ILE A 907 -6.43 -5.24 7.23
N ALA A 908 -7.34 -4.26 7.32
CA ALA A 908 -7.27 -3.18 8.30
C ALA A 908 -7.63 -3.70 9.69
N HIS A 909 -6.76 -3.45 10.66
CA HIS A 909 -7.04 -3.66 12.08
C HIS A 909 -7.74 -2.43 12.66
N PHE A 910 -7.15 -1.26 12.42
CA PHE A 910 -7.72 0.04 12.75
C PHE A 910 -8.00 0.83 11.48
N ALA A 911 -9.08 1.60 11.47
CA ALA A 911 -9.37 2.55 10.41
C ALA A 911 -10.13 3.76 10.96
N ALA A 912 -9.91 4.94 10.40
CA ALA A 912 -10.65 6.15 10.74
C ALA A 912 -10.65 7.14 9.57
N THR A 913 -11.67 7.98 9.47
CA THR A 913 -11.67 9.14 8.56
C THR A 913 -11.41 10.40 9.38
N LEU A 914 -10.29 11.06 9.14
CA LEU A 914 -9.94 12.33 9.75
C LEU A 914 -10.52 13.47 8.91
N ILE A 915 -11.20 14.40 9.57
CA ILE A 915 -11.73 15.62 8.98
C ILE A 915 -10.88 16.78 9.51
N LEU A 916 -10.17 17.41 8.59
CA LEU A 916 -9.30 18.55 8.84
C LEU A 916 -10.07 19.81 8.45
N ASP A 917 -10.66 20.47 9.45
CA ASP A 917 -11.43 21.71 9.26
C ASP A 917 -10.57 22.93 9.57
N ASP A 918 -10.50 23.85 8.62
CA ASP A 918 -9.82 25.13 8.78
C ASP A 918 -10.72 26.17 9.48
N GLN A 919 -12.05 25.96 9.52
CA GLN A 919 -12.99 26.91 10.11
C GLN A 919 -13.03 26.83 11.63
N SER A 920 -12.98 27.98 12.30
CA SER A 920 -13.13 28.09 13.75
C SER A 920 -14.56 27.70 14.16
N ALA A 921 -14.71 26.56 14.82
CA ALA A 921 -15.95 26.21 15.49
C ALA A 921 -15.97 26.82 16.90
N GLU A 922 -17.11 27.38 17.33
CA GLU A 922 -17.28 27.75 18.74
C GLU A 922 -17.18 26.50 19.63
N VAL A 923 -16.43 26.62 20.72
CA VAL A 923 -16.30 25.54 21.71
C VAL A 923 -17.63 25.42 22.45
N PRO A 924 -18.30 24.26 22.43
CA PRO A 924 -19.57 24.12 23.11
C PRO A 924 -19.36 24.12 24.63
N LEU A 925 -20.30 24.75 25.34
CA LEU A 925 -20.41 24.66 26.79
C LEU A 925 -21.28 23.45 27.15
N SER A 926 -20.82 22.66 28.11
CA SER A 926 -21.55 21.51 28.63
C SER A 926 -22.26 21.85 29.94
N THR A 927 -23.37 21.16 30.21
CA THR A 927 -24.14 21.30 31.45
C THR A 927 -23.72 20.30 32.54
N VAL A 928 -22.53 19.69 32.42
CA VAL A 928 -22.02 18.71 33.40
C VAL A 928 -21.90 19.37 34.77
N THR A 929 -22.74 18.94 35.72
CA THR A 929 -22.72 19.44 37.09
C THR A 929 -21.86 18.53 37.96
N VAL A 930 -20.71 19.01 38.44
CA VAL A 930 -19.82 18.22 39.29
C VAL A 930 -20.25 18.37 40.77
N PRO A 931 -20.53 17.27 41.50
CA PRO A 931 -20.77 17.31 42.94
C PRO A 931 -19.58 17.85 43.74
N ASP A 932 -19.85 18.50 44.88
CA ASP A 932 -18.79 19.10 45.72
C ASP A 932 -17.83 18.07 46.35
N GLN A 933 -18.31 16.85 46.60
CA GLN A 933 -17.50 15.77 47.20
C GLN A 933 -17.44 14.54 46.29
N PRO A 934 -16.26 13.94 46.10
CA PRO A 934 -16.12 12.67 45.41
C PRO A 934 -16.68 11.51 46.25
N LEU A 935 -17.01 10.41 45.57
CA LEU A 935 -17.24 9.12 46.19
C LEU A 935 -15.95 8.63 46.86
N ASP A 936 -16.15 7.83 47.89
CA ASP A 936 -15.10 7.17 48.65
C ASP A 936 -14.62 5.91 47.91
N LEU A 937 -13.97 6.17 46.78
CA LEU A 937 -13.45 5.17 45.85
C LEU A 937 -12.11 5.66 45.34
N ASP A 938 -11.06 4.85 45.51
CA ASP A 938 -9.74 5.08 44.94
C ASP A 938 -9.61 4.27 43.64
N PRO A 939 -9.71 4.89 42.44
CA PRO A 939 -9.64 4.17 41.18
C PRO A 939 -8.44 3.25 41.08
N LYS A 940 -7.28 3.67 41.61
CA LYS A 940 -6.03 2.91 41.52
C LYS A 940 -6.11 1.56 42.21
N GLN A 941 -6.79 1.51 43.36
CA GLN A 941 -6.94 0.30 44.17
C GLN A 941 -8.21 -0.47 43.80
N ASP A 942 -9.29 0.25 43.52
CA ASP A 942 -10.63 -0.32 43.43
C ASP A 942 -11.05 -0.70 42.00
N LEU A 943 -10.44 -0.13 40.95
CA LEU A 943 -10.82 -0.39 39.55
C LEU A 943 -9.74 -1.08 38.73
N TYR A 944 -8.45 -0.76 38.92
CA TYR A 944 -7.37 -1.38 38.14
C TYR A 944 -6.95 -2.76 38.66
N GLY A 945 -6.44 -3.60 37.77
CA GLY A 945 -5.90 -4.94 38.06
C GLY A 945 -6.92 -6.07 37.92
N TRP A 946 -8.19 -5.84 38.28
CA TRP A 946 -9.26 -6.84 38.15
C TRP A 946 -10.30 -6.48 37.09
N LEU A 947 -10.62 -5.18 36.92
CA LEU A 947 -11.60 -4.68 35.96
C LEU A 947 -10.93 -3.93 34.80
N LEU A 948 -10.08 -2.94 35.13
CA LEU A 948 -9.27 -2.20 34.16
C LEU A 948 -7.87 -2.84 34.09
N PHE A 949 -7.45 -3.26 32.90
CA PHE A 949 -6.18 -3.99 32.70
C PHE A 949 -4.97 -3.06 32.50
N GLN A 950 -5.19 -1.76 32.44
CA GLN A 950 -4.18 -0.75 32.16
C GLN A 950 -3.14 -0.61 33.29
N GLY A 951 -1.87 -0.59 32.89
CA GLY A 951 -0.70 -0.39 33.73
C GLY A 951 -0.48 1.07 34.12
N THR A 952 0.61 1.34 34.83
CA THR A 952 0.79 2.57 35.61
C THR A 952 0.77 3.85 34.78
N ARG A 953 1.30 3.83 33.55
CA ARG A 953 1.28 5.01 32.65
C ARG A 953 -0.14 5.45 32.25
N PHE A 954 -1.06 4.50 32.15
CA PHE A 954 -2.45 4.70 31.71
C PHE A 954 -3.44 4.86 32.87
N GLN A 955 -3.00 4.71 34.13
CA GLN A 955 -3.80 4.89 35.33
C GLN A 955 -4.05 6.38 35.62
N ARG A 956 -4.88 7.03 34.80
CA ARG A 956 -5.14 8.49 34.84
C ARG A 956 -6.47 8.89 35.46
N LEU A 957 -7.29 7.94 35.89
CA LEU A 957 -8.49 8.21 36.69
C LEU A 957 -8.09 8.68 38.09
N LYS A 958 -8.59 9.85 38.53
CA LYS A 958 -8.29 10.43 39.85
C LYS A 958 -9.43 10.27 40.85
N ASN A 959 -10.39 11.21 40.86
CA ASN A 959 -11.53 11.14 41.78
C ASN A 959 -12.77 10.69 41.01
N VAL A 960 -13.62 9.87 41.64
CA VAL A 960 -14.93 9.52 41.10
C VAL A 960 -15.99 10.31 41.83
N TYR A 961 -16.92 10.95 41.11
CA TYR A 961 -18.01 11.74 41.69
C TYR A 961 -19.36 11.06 41.55
N ARG A 962 -19.56 10.26 40.51
CA ARG A 962 -20.75 9.42 40.32
C ARG A 962 -20.38 8.15 39.59
N LEU A 963 -20.97 7.04 40.01
CA LEU A 963 -20.87 5.75 39.34
C LEU A 963 -22.17 4.97 39.54
N ASN A 964 -22.79 4.57 38.43
CA ASN A 964 -23.92 3.63 38.39
C ASN A 964 -24.00 3.03 36.97
N SER A 965 -24.97 2.15 36.73
CA SER A 965 -25.18 1.47 35.44
C SER A 965 -25.51 2.38 34.24
N LYS A 966 -25.81 3.67 34.48
CA LYS A 966 -26.11 4.68 33.45
C LYS A 966 -24.99 5.66 33.21
N GLU A 967 -24.27 6.08 34.24
CA GLU A 967 -23.26 7.12 34.10
C GLU A 967 -22.05 6.94 35.02
N PHE A 968 -20.90 7.46 34.56
CA PHE A 968 -19.66 7.55 35.32
C PHE A 968 -19.06 8.95 35.15
N LEU A 969 -18.98 9.69 36.26
CA LEU A 969 -18.39 11.03 36.32
C LEU A 969 -17.11 10.98 37.16
N PHE A 970 -15.99 11.37 36.56
CA PHE A 970 -14.67 11.29 37.17
C PHE A 970 -13.81 12.51 36.83
N SER A 971 -12.78 12.77 37.61
CA SER A 971 -11.70 13.68 37.23
C SER A 971 -10.50 12.92 36.68
N THR A 972 -9.80 13.56 35.76
CA THR A 972 -8.55 13.09 35.17
C THR A 972 -7.61 14.27 34.93
N GLN A 973 -6.37 13.97 34.56
CA GLN A 973 -5.31 14.96 34.34
C GLN A 973 -4.74 14.78 32.94
N VAL A 974 -4.66 15.89 32.22
CA VAL A 974 -3.91 16.01 30.97
C VAL A 974 -2.48 16.38 31.33
N GLY A 975 -1.49 15.63 30.85
CA GLY A 975 -0.09 15.76 31.25
C GLY A 975 0.22 15.07 32.59
N GLY A 976 1.45 14.60 32.77
CA GLY A 976 1.92 13.97 34.01
C GLY A 976 3.43 14.14 34.23
N GLU A 977 3.90 13.85 35.46
CA GLU A 977 5.32 13.85 35.80
C GLU A 977 6.07 12.80 34.94
N ARG A 978 6.88 13.29 33.99
CA ARG A 978 7.77 12.45 33.19
C ARG A 978 9.08 12.26 33.95
N THR A 979 9.48 11.02 34.23
CA THR A 979 10.81 10.74 34.78
C THR A 979 11.86 10.92 33.69
N GLU A 980 12.91 11.72 33.94
CA GLU A 980 14.00 12.08 33.02
C GLU A 980 14.81 10.91 32.40
N LYS A 981 14.48 9.64 32.72
CA LYS A 981 15.25 8.45 32.33
C LYS A 981 14.81 7.76 31.04
N GLU A 982 13.80 8.26 30.35
CA GLU A 982 13.28 7.71 29.09
C GLU A 982 13.49 8.80 28.02
N THR A 983 14.59 8.72 27.26
CA THR A 983 14.96 9.74 26.25
C THR A 983 15.01 9.16 24.82
N PHE A 984 14.49 7.93 24.64
CA PHE A 984 14.49 7.21 23.37
C PHE A 984 13.17 6.46 23.12
N ASP A 985 12.08 6.82 23.82
CA ASP A 985 10.77 6.17 23.66
C ASP A 985 9.87 6.98 22.70
N ARG A 986 9.12 6.30 21.83
CA ARG A 986 8.07 6.94 21.03
C ARG A 986 6.98 7.59 21.90
N ALA A 987 6.91 7.22 23.18
CA ALA A 987 6.08 7.86 24.19
C ALA A 987 6.43 9.34 24.48
N ASP A 988 7.62 9.81 24.08
CA ASP A 988 8.16 11.10 24.52
C ASP A 988 7.77 12.28 23.61
N GLY A 989 7.40 12.00 22.36
CA GLY A 989 7.19 13.00 21.30
C GLY A 989 5.93 13.86 21.48
N PRO A 990 5.85 15.04 20.84
CA PRO A 990 4.61 15.80 20.78
C PRO A 990 3.57 15.03 19.95
N PHE A 991 2.41 14.79 20.54
CA PHE A 991 1.29 14.11 19.89
C PHE A 991 0.33 15.11 19.22
N LEU A 992 -0.07 14.82 17.99
CA LEU A 992 -1.03 15.62 17.23
C LEU A 992 -2.41 15.63 17.87
N LEU A 993 -2.81 14.49 18.45
CA LEU A 993 -4.08 14.37 19.14
C LEU A 993 -3.99 14.81 20.62
N GLY A 994 -2.85 15.31 21.11
CA GLY A 994 -2.65 15.57 22.54
C GLY A 994 -2.35 14.31 23.35
N ASP A 995 -2.46 14.38 24.68
CA ASP A 995 -2.00 13.33 25.60
C ASP A 995 -2.78 12.00 25.41
N PRO A 996 -2.13 10.92 24.91
CA PRO A 996 -2.78 9.62 24.68
C PRO A 996 -3.20 8.94 25.97
N TYR A 997 -2.47 9.15 27.08
CA TYR A 997 -2.79 8.52 28.37
C TYR A 997 -4.06 9.11 28.98
N TYR A 998 -4.25 10.42 28.82
CA TYR A 998 -5.50 11.10 29.17
C TYR A 998 -6.66 10.54 28.33
N ARG A 999 -6.51 10.46 27.00
CA ARG A 999 -7.58 9.95 26.12
C ARG A 999 -7.95 8.51 26.45
N ASP A 1000 -6.96 7.69 26.79
CA ASP A 1000 -7.23 6.30 27.14
C ASP A 1000 -8.11 6.20 28.40
N SER A 1001 -7.97 7.12 29.36
CA SER A 1001 -8.88 7.20 30.51
C SER A 1001 -10.34 7.48 30.11
N LEU A 1002 -10.57 8.22 29.02
CA LEU A 1002 -11.91 8.39 28.45
C LEU A 1002 -12.42 7.08 27.85
N LEU A 1003 -11.57 6.31 27.15
CA LEU A 1003 -11.96 4.99 26.62
C LEU A 1003 -12.24 3.97 27.72
N GLN A 1004 -11.45 4.00 28.81
CA GLN A 1004 -11.60 3.14 29.99
C GLN A 1004 -12.91 3.40 30.76
N SER A 1005 -13.42 4.63 30.72
CA SER A 1005 -14.52 5.11 31.56
C SER A 1005 -15.84 4.33 31.43
N VAL A 1006 -16.00 3.55 30.36
CA VAL A 1006 -17.19 2.73 30.14
C VAL A 1006 -17.18 1.44 30.95
N GLN A 1007 -16.02 0.80 31.10
CA GLN A 1007 -15.93 -0.50 31.76
C GLN A 1007 -16.41 -0.50 33.23
N PRO A 1008 -16.20 0.56 34.04
CA PRO A 1008 -16.80 0.72 35.37
C PRO A 1008 -18.33 0.75 35.39
N ILE A 1009 -18.98 1.21 34.32
CA ILE A 1009 -20.45 1.28 34.20
C ILE A 1009 -21.06 -0.12 33.97
N ILE A 1010 -20.30 -1.02 33.35
CA ILE A 1010 -20.71 -2.38 32.98
C ILE A 1010 -19.74 -3.45 33.52
N PRO A 1011 -19.46 -3.49 34.83
CA PRO A 1011 -18.36 -4.28 35.41
C PRO A 1011 -18.51 -5.80 35.29
N GLN A 1012 -19.72 -6.29 35.02
CA GLN A 1012 -20.00 -7.71 34.82
C GLN A 1012 -19.79 -8.17 33.37
N ASP A 1013 -19.70 -7.24 32.41
CA ASP A 1013 -19.46 -7.56 31.01
C ASP A 1013 -18.08 -7.01 30.62
N ILE A 1014 -17.07 -7.88 30.50
CA ILE A 1014 -15.74 -7.49 30.05
C ILE A 1014 -15.79 -7.26 28.54
N CYS A 1015 -15.55 -6.02 28.14
CA CYS A 1015 -15.73 -5.58 26.76
C CYS A 1015 -14.44 -5.04 26.14
N LEU A 1016 -14.36 -5.09 24.81
CA LEU A 1016 -13.36 -4.34 24.05
C LEU A 1016 -14.01 -3.35 23.07
N PRO A 1017 -13.35 -2.21 22.81
CA PRO A 1017 -13.75 -1.28 21.76
C PRO A 1017 -13.82 -1.96 20.39
N ILE A 1018 -14.89 -1.72 19.63
CA ILE A 1018 -15.02 -2.18 18.24
C ILE A 1018 -15.25 -1.04 17.24
N ARG A 1019 -15.89 0.06 17.69
CA ARG A 1019 -16.20 1.20 16.85
C ARG A 1019 -16.41 2.46 17.68
N ILE A 1020 -16.08 3.61 17.11
CA ILE A 1020 -16.50 4.92 17.61
C ILE A 1020 -17.03 5.70 16.40
N ASP A 1021 -18.28 6.15 16.46
CA ASP A 1021 -18.89 6.88 15.33
C ASP A 1021 -18.15 8.18 15.07
N ARG A 1022 -17.80 8.91 16.13
CA ARG A 1022 -17.10 10.19 16.04
C ARG A 1022 -16.31 10.55 17.30
N ILE A 1023 -15.12 11.11 17.11
CA ILE A 1023 -14.38 11.86 18.14
C ILE A 1023 -14.21 13.30 17.67
N ASP A 1024 -14.63 14.25 18.50
CA ASP A 1024 -14.47 15.67 18.27
C ASP A 1024 -13.47 16.27 19.26
N LEU A 1025 -12.39 16.85 18.73
CA LEU A 1025 -11.38 17.57 19.51
C LEU A 1025 -11.56 19.08 19.26
N TYR A 1026 -12.03 19.79 20.29
CA TYR A 1026 -12.28 21.24 20.23
C TYR A 1026 -11.06 22.05 20.66
N GLN A 1027 -10.34 21.56 21.67
CA GLN A 1027 -9.07 22.11 22.11
C GLN A 1027 -8.15 20.97 22.49
N ILE A 1028 -6.84 21.14 22.29
CA ILE A 1028 -5.83 20.19 22.78
C ILE A 1028 -5.40 20.68 24.18
N PRO A 1029 -5.95 20.11 25.26
CA PRO A 1029 -5.59 20.56 26.60
C PRO A 1029 -4.11 20.31 26.88
N ARG A 1030 -3.50 21.17 27.72
CA ARG A 1030 -2.11 21.00 28.17
C ARG A 1030 -2.05 21.19 29.69
N ASN A 1031 -1.50 20.20 30.39
CA ASN A 1031 -1.19 20.28 31.83
C ASN A 1031 -2.35 20.80 32.70
N GLN A 1032 -3.57 20.29 32.48
CA GLN A 1032 -4.76 20.73 33.21
C GLN A 1032 -5.57 19.56 33.76
N SER A 1033 -6.27 19.79 34.86
CA SER A 1033 -7.30 18.87 35.37
C SER A 1033 -8.57 19.04 34.54
N CYS A 1034 -9.31 17.96 34.36
CA CYS A 1034 -10.58 17.96 33.64
C CYS A 1034 -11.50 16.86 34.17
N PHE A 1035 -12.76 16.91 33.76
CA PHE A 1035 -13.78 15.94 34.14
C PHE A 1035 -14.24 15.16 32.92
N GLY A 1036 -14.37 13.85 33.06
CA GLY A 1036 -14.98 12.97 32.07
C GLY A 1036 -16.36 12.50 32.55
N LEU A 1037 -17.34 12.55 31.66
CA LEU A 1037 -18.68 11.99 31.86
C LEU A 1037 -18.94 10.94 30.78
N ALA A 1038 -19.03 9.67 31.18
CA ALA A 1038 -19.49 8.58 30.33
C ALA A 1038 -20.97 8.30 30.60
N ILE A 1039 -21.75 8.15 29.53
CA ILE A 1039 -23.18 7.84 29.57
C ILE A 1039 -23.41 6.56 28.77
N ASN A 1040 -24.05 5.58 29.41
CA ASN A 1040 -24.50 4.34 28.79
C ASN A 1040 -25.85 4.57 28.10
N GLU A 1041 -25.87 4.45 26.77
CA GLU A 1041 -27.07 4.62 25.95
C GLU A 1041 -27.91 3.34 25.87
N GLY A 1042 -27.30 2.21 26.24
CA GLY A 1042 -27.95 0.91 26.28
C GLY A 1042 -27.14 -0.21 25.65
N ARG A 1043 -27.73 -1.40 25.68
CA ARG A 1043 -27.19 -2.65 25.16
C ARG A 1043 -28.04 -3.14 24.01
N GLU A 1044 -27.40 -3.51 22.90
CA GLU A 1044 -28.02 -4.20 21.78
C GLU A 1044 -27.29 -5.53 21.55
N GLY A 1045 -27.92 -6.65 21.93
CA GLY A 1045 -27.32 -7.98 21.81
C GLY A 1045 -26.04 -8.14 22.65
N LYS A 1046 -24.90 -8.28 21.97
CA LYS A 1046 -23.56 -8.41 22.58
C LYS A 1046 -22.76 -7.09 22.56
N GLU A 1047 -23.42 -5.98 22.29
CA GLU A 1047 -22.75 -4.69 22.12
C GLU A 1047 -23.39 -3.62 23.01
N TYR A 1048 -22.54 -2.75 23.58
CA TYR A 1048 -22.95 -1.56 24.31
C TYR A 1048 -22.67 -0.32 23.47
N ARG A 1049 -23.53 0.69 23.59
CA ARG A 1049 -23.31 2.02 23.00
C ARG A 1049 -23.23 3.07 24.08
N THR A 1050 -22.23 3.93 23.97
CA THR A 1050 -21.94 4.96 24.98
C THR A 1050 -21.54 6.27 24.33
N THR A 1051 -21.70 7.35 25.09
CA THR A 1051 -21.16 8.67 24.76
C THR A 1051 -20.28 9.14 25.92
N VAL A 1052 -19.08 9.62 25.61
CA VAL A 1052 -18.12 10.13 26.61
C VAL A 1052 -17.79 11.58 26.28
N THR A 1053 -17.97 12.47 27.26
CA THR A 1053 -17.68 13.91 27.11
C THR A 1053 -16.66 14.33 28.16
N ALA A 1054 -15.60 15.01 27.73
CA ALA A 1054 -14.61 15.61 28.62
C ALA A 1054 -14.74 17.13 28.65
N VAL A 1055 -14.70 17.72 29.84
CA VAL A 1055 -14.88 19.16 30.08
C VAL A 1055 -13.78 19.72 30.99
N ASN A 1056 -13.42 20.98 30.80
CA ASN A 1056 -12.54 21.68 31.75
C ASN A 1056 -13.30 22.16 33.00
N GLU A 1057 -12.60 22.81 33.93
CA GLU A 1057 -13.19 23.36 35.16
C GLU A 1057 -14.22 24.48 34.90
N GLN A 1058 -14.16 25.12 33.73
CA GLN A 1058 -15.10 26.16 33.29
C GLN A 1058 -16.34 25.59 32.60
N GLY A 1059 -16.41 24.27 32.38
CA GLY A 1059 -17.51 23.58 31.69
C GLY A 1059 -17.42 23.60 30.17
N GLU A 1060 -16.30 24.08 29.60
CA GLU A 1060 -16.04 24.03 28.16
C GLU A 1060 -15.68 22.60 27.75
N VAL A 1061 -16.24 22.13 26.64
CA VAL A 1061 -15.98 20.78 26.12
C VAL A 1061 -14.60 20.73 25.47
N LEU A 1062 -13.77 19.78 25.93
CA LEU A 1062 -12.44 19.51 25.39
C LEU A 1062 -12.51 18.46 24.28
N GLU A 1063 -13.16 17.33 24.58
CA GLU A 1063 -13.26 16.17 23.70
C GLU A 1063 -14.62 15.49 23.86
N THR A 1064 -15.18 14.95 22.77
CA THR A 1064 -16.41 14.16 22.81
C THR A 1064 -16.27 12.92 21.95
N LEU A 1065 -16.57 11.76 22.52
CA LEU A 1065 -16.63 10.47 21.85
C LEU A 1065 -18.12 10.09 21.75
N GLU A 1066 -18.67 10.10 20.54
CA GLU A 1066 -20.06 9.74 20.28
C GLU A 1066 -20.16 8.37 19.62
N GLY A 1067 -21.20 7.61 19.99
CA GLY A 1067 -21.44 6.29 19.43
C GLY A 1067 -20.27 5.33 19.68
N TYR A 1068 -19.67 5.39 20.87
CA TYR A 1068 -18.62 4.49 21.29
C TYR A 1068 -19.21 3.12 21.59
N GLN A 1069 -18.91 2.17 20.70
CA GLN A 1069 -19.41 0.80 20.73
C GLN A 1069 -18.36 -0.16 21.27
N LEU A 1070 -18.79 -0.99 22.23
CA LEU A 1070 -17.97 -2.03 22.83
C LEU A 1070 -18.65 -3.39 22.67
N ARG A 1071 -17.86 -4.43 22.43
CA ARG A 1071 -18.35 -5.81 22.31
C ARG A 1071 -18.01 -6.60 23.56
N ILE A 1072 -19.01 -7.31 24.09
CA ILE A 1072 -18.87 -8.22 25.22
C ILE A 1072 -18.03 -9.42 24.78
N LEU A 1073 -16.88 -9.61 25.43
CA LEU A 1073 -16.05 -10.80 25.27
C LEU A 1073 -16.42 -11.87 26.28
N GLU A 1074 -16.64 -11.46 27.52
CA GLU A 1074 -16.86 -12.35 28.65
C GLU A 1074 -17.89 -11.74 29.61
N HIS A 1075 -18.79 -12.57 30.13
CA HIS A 1075 -19.72 -12.19 31.19
C HIS A 1075 -19.27 -12.83 32.51
N ARG A 1076 -19.03 -12.00 33.53
CA ARG A 1076 -18.62 -12.36 34.90
C ARG A 1076 -19.71 -11.93 35.89
N GLY A 1077 -20.70 -12.78 36.11
CA GLY A 1077 -21.84 -12.48 36.99
C GLY A 1077 -21.48 -12.37 38.49
N ASP A 1078 -20.29 -12.83 38.87
CA ASP A 1078 -19.72 -12.72 40.21
C ASP A 1078 -19.03 -11.36 40.47
N ASN A 1079 -18.72 -10.61 39.42
CA ASN A 1079 -18.24 -9.24 39.54
C ASN A 1079 -19.32 -8.34 40.18
N PRO A 1080 -18.93 -7.35 41.00
CA PRO A 1080 -19.87 -6.39 41.57
C PRO A 1080 -20.53 -5.56 40.46
N THR A 1081 -21.79 -5.16 40.69
CA THR A 1081 -22.48 -4.16 39.85
C THR A 1081 -21.87 -2.77 40.04
N ALA A 1082 -22.14 -1.82 39.13
CA ALA A 1082 -21.62 -0.45 39.23
C ALA A 1082 -22.09 0.24 40.53
N GLU A 1083 -23.33 -0.02 40.94
CA GLU A 1083 -23.90 0.46 42.20
C GLU A 1083 -23.21 -0.16 43.43
N GLU A 1084 -22.85 -1.44 43.38
CA GLU A 1084 -22.08 -2.12 44.44
C GLU A 1084 -20.61 -1.65 44.47
N ILE A 1085 -20.04 -1.21 43.34
CA ILE A 1085 -18.72 -0.57 43.32
C ILE A 1085 -18.80 0.81 43.98
N ALA A 1086 -19.82 1.61 43.64
CA ALA A 1086 -20.03 2.94 44.20
C ALA A 1086 -20.36 2.91 45.70
N ASN A 1087 -20.99 1.83 46.18
CA ASN A 1087 -21.32 1.63 47.59
C ASN A 1087 -21.15 0.15 48.00
N PRO A 1088 -19.94 -0.26 48.42
CA PRO A 1088 -19.62 -1.67 48.67
C PRO A 1088 -20.30 -2.25 49.92
N GLY A 1089 -20.86 -1.42 50.80
CA GLY A 1089 -21.34 -1.84 52.12
C GLY A 1089 -22.34 -3.00 52.08
N GLN A 1090 -23.35 -2.96 51.20
CA GLN A 1090 -24.33 -4.05 51.09
C GLN A 1090 -23.73 -5.34 50.50
N ARG A 1091 -22.85 -5.22 49.51
CA ARG A 1091 -22.17 -6.36 48.89
C ARG A 1091 -21.27 -7.06 49.89
N ASP A 1092 -20.47 -6.30 50.61
CA ASP A 1092 -19.50 -6.82 51.58
C ASP A 1092 -20.19 -7.45 52.78
N GLU A 1093 -21.27 -6.84 53.27
CA GLU A 1093 -22.15 -7.45 54.28
C GLU A 1093 -22.68 -8.81 53.81
N ARG A 1094 -23.22 -8.89 52.59
CA ARG A 1094 -23.71 -10.15 52.02
C ARG A 1094 -22.61 -11.21 51.88
N ARG A 1095 -21.47 -10.87 51.27
CA ARG A 1095 -20.35 -11.82 51.07
C ARG A 1095 -19.77 -12.32 52.39
N LEU A 1096 -19.56 -11.42 53.35
CA LEU A 1096 -19.06 -11.80 54.67
C LEU A 1096 -20.07 -12.66 55.42
N GLN A 1097 -21.37 -12.37 55.29
CA GLN A 1097 -22.42 -13.16 55.92
C GLN A 1097 -22.56 -14.55 55.28
N GLU A 1098 -22.45 -14.67 53.94
CA GLU A 1098 -22.39 -15.95 53.23
C GLU A 1098 -21.18 -16.77 53.67
N GLN A 1099 -20.01 -16.14 53.80
CA GLN A 1099 -18.79 -16.84 54.19
C GLN A 1099 -18.73 -17.20 55.66
N LEU A 1100 -19.29 -16.35 56.53
CA LEU A 1100 -19.57 -16.69 57.92
C LEU A 1100 -20.53 -17.86 58.00
N LYS A 1101 -21.58 -17.89 57.18
CA LYS A 1101 -22.54 -18.99 57.14
C LYS A 1101 -21.90 -20.30 56.69
N GLN A 1102 -21.15 -20.30 55.59
CA GLN A 1102 -20.42 -21.49 55.12
C GLN A 1102 -19.41 -21.99 56.16
N SER A 1103 -18.66 -21.07 56.80
CA SER A 1103 -17.71 -21.43 57.85
C SER A 1103 -18.42 -21.97 59.09
N ALA A 1104 -19.50 -21.33 59.51
CA ALA A 1104 -20.30 -21.75 60.66
C ALA A 1104 -20.92 -23.14 60.44
N GLU A 1105 -21.42 -23.42 59.23
CA GLU A 1105 -21.88 -24.75 58.80
C GLU A 1105 -20.76 -25.78 58.89
N ALA A 1106 -19.54 -25.45 58.46
CA ALA A 1106 -18.37 -26.33 58.55
C ALA A 1106 -17.94 -26.65 60.01
N PHE A 1107 -18.22 -25.75 60.95
CA PHE A 1107 -17.94 -25.93 62.38
C PHE A 1107 -19.16 -26.37 63.22
N GLY A 1108 -20.33 -26.53 62.60
CA GLY A 1108 -21.57 -26.93 63.29
C GLY A 1108 -22.10 -25.90 64.30
N ILE A 1109 -21.89 -24.61 64.03
CA ILE A 1109 -22.37 -23.51 64.87
C ILE A 1109 -23.34 -22.60 64.10
N ASP A 1110 -24.15 -21.83 64.83
CA ASP A 1110 -25.03 -20.82 64.22
C ASP A 1110 -24.23 -19.61 63.76
N ALA A 1111 -24.47 -19.15 62.53
CA ALA A 1111 -23.80 -17.99 61.97
C ALA A 1111 -24.26 -16.70 62.69
N PRO A 1112 -23.33 -15.83 63.14
CA PRO A 1112 -23.71 -14.56 63.78
C PRO A 1112 -24.36 -13.60 62.78
N THR A 1113 -25.35 -12.82 63.24
CA THR A 1113 -25.92 -11.72 62.46
C THR A 1113 -24.92 -10.58 62.39
N LEU A 1114 -24.56 -10.19 61.17
CA LEU A 1114 -23.61 -9.13 60.89
C LEU A 1114 -24.38 -7.93 60.34
N ALA A 1115 -23.99 -6.72 60.72
CA ALA A 1115 -24.27 -5.53 59.93
C ALA A 1115 -22.96 -4.77 59.75
N LEU A 1116 -22.72 -4.29 58.53
CA LEU A 1116 -21.52 -3.54 58.21
C LEU A 1116 -21.90 -2.16 57.70
N THR A 1117 -21.03 -1.20 58.00
CA THR A 1117 -20.98 0.07 57.31
C THR A 1117 -19.51 0.40 57.13
N TYR A 1118 -19.18 0.95 55.97
CA TYR A 1118 -17.88 1.54 55.76
C TYR A 1118 -17.93 2.99 56.23
N GLN A 1119 -17.00 3.38 57.11
CA GLN A 1119 -16.94 4.74 57.63
C GLN A 1119 -15.47 5.18 57.74
N PRO A 1120 -14.95 5.88 56.72
CA PRO A 1120 -13.57 6.36 56.71
C PRO A 1120 -13.29 7.29 57.89
N GLY A 1121 -12.13 7.13 58.52
CA GLY A 1121 -11.69 8.02 59.59
C GLY A 1121 -12.52 7.93 60.87
N LEU A 1122 -13.36 6.90 61.04
CA LEU A 1122 -14.13 6.66 62.27
C LEU A 1122 -13.24 6.68 63.53
N GLN A 1123 -12.00 6.18 63.42
CA GLN A 1123 -10.98 6.19 64.48
C GLN A 1123 -10.45 7.60 64.82
N ASN A 1124 -10.56 8.55 63.90
CA ASN A 1124 -10.13 9.94 64.05
C ASN A 1124 -11.24 10.83 64.63
N LEU A 1125 -12.49 10.35 64.66
CA LEU A 1125 -13.61 11.08 65.25
C LEU A 1125 -13.55 11.08 66.78
N PRO A 1126 -13.95 12.19 67.44
CA PRO A 1126 -14.23 12.22 68.88
C PRO A 1126 -15.22 11.14 69.28
N SER A 1127 -15.10 10.60 70.50
CA SER A 1127 -15.93 9.47 70.96
C SER A 1127 -17.44 9.73 70.88
N SER A 1128 -17.89 10.99 71.02
CA SER A 1128 -19.30 11.36 70.89
C SER A 1128 -19.82 11.25 69.46
N GLU A 1129 -19.02 11.67 68.48
CA GLU A 1129 -19.36 11.60 67.05
C GLU A 1129 -19.26 10.17 66.53
N ARG A 1130 -18.24 9.44 66.96
CA ARG A 1130 -18.09 8.01 66.68
C ARG A 1130 -19.31 7.22 67.16
N ARG A 1131 -19.77 7.46 68.39
CA ARG A 1131 -20.93 6.79 68.97
C ARG A 1131 -22.23 7.12 68.24
N GLN A 1132 -22.38 8.34 67.72
CA GLN A 1132 -23.53 8.70 66.88
C GLN A 1132 -23.58 7.90 65.57
N GLN A 1133 -22.42 7.52 65.02
CA GLN A 1133 -22.32 6.71 63.81
C GLN A 1133 -22.43 5.20 64.09
N GLU A 1134 -22.00 4.73 65.27
CA GLU A 1134 -22.13 3.32 65.70
C GLU A 1134 -23.57 2.92 66.09
N VAL A 1135 -24.37 3.85 66.62
CA VAL A 1135 -25.74 3.54 67.10
C VAL A 1135 -26.66 3.01 65.98
N PRO A 1136 -26.71 3.61 64.78
CA PRO A 1136 -27.48 3.08 63.65
C PRO A 1136 -27.07 1.67 63.23
N LEU A 1137 -25.77 1.35 63.26
CA LEU A 1137 -25.26 -0.01 63.00
C LEU A 1137 -25.80 -1.00 64.02
N PHE A 1138 -25.68 -0.68 65.31
CA PHE A 1138 -26.17 -1.53 66.37
C PHE A 1138 -27.68 -1.75 66.26
N ALA A 1139 -28.44 -0.69 65.97
CA ALA A 1139 -29.88 -0.78 65.73
C ALA A 1139 -30.22 -1.64 64.51
N LYS A 1140 -29.45 -1.54 63.41
CA LYS A 1140 -29.60 -2.37 62.21
C LYS A 1140 -29.32 -3.85 62.52
N THR A 1141 -28.22 -4.17 63.21
CA THR A 1141 -27.89 -5.55 63.61
C THR A 1141 -28.96 -6.16 64.52
N VAL A 1142 -29.40 -5.41 65.53
CA VAL A 1142 -30.47 -5.84 66.45
C VAL A 1142 -31.79 -6.00 65.69
N GLY A 1143 -32.10 -5.09 64.75
CA GLY A 1143 -33.26 -5.21 63.88
C GLY A 1143 -33.25 -6.49 63.03
N ASN A 1144 -32.12 -6.79 62.39
CA ASN A 1144 -31.93 -8.02 61.60
C ASN A 1144 -32.01 -9.28 62.47
N PHE A 1145 -31.53 -9.23 63.71
CA PHE A 1145 -31.63 -10.33 64.66
C PHE A 1145 -33.07 -10.57 65.15
N LEU A 1146 -33.85 -9.50 65.37
CA LEU A 1146 -35.22 -9.58 65.89
C LEU A 1146 -36.27 -9.89 64.81
N ASN A 1147 -35.99 -9.61 63.54
CA ASN A 1147 -36.82 -9.96 62.39
C ASN A 1147 -36.00 -10.79 61.36
N PRO A 1148 -35.69 -12.06 61.65
CA PRO A 1148 -35.10 -12.95 60.67
C PRO A 1148 -36.17 -13.23 59.61
N SER A 1149 -36.03 -12.63 58.43
CA SER A 1149 -36.88 -12.97 57.26
C SER A 1149 -36.48 -14.34 56.73
#